data_AF-A0A5C6D9C7-F1
#
_entry.id   AF-A0A5C6D9C7-F1
#
_cell.length_a   1.000
_cell.length_b   1.000
_cell.length_c   1.000
_cell.angle_alpha   90.00
_cell.angle_beta   90.00
_cell.angle_gamma   90.00
#
_symmetry.space_group_name_H-M   'P 1'
#
loop_
_entity.id
_entity.type
_entity.pdbx_description
1 polymer ?
#
loop_
_entity_poly.entity_id
_entity_poly.type
_entity_poly.pdbx_seq_one_letter_code
_entity_poly.pdbx_strand_id
1 'polypeptide(L)'
;MDSVTGCKPIRVGVLLDDLKISNWQVQVLRSVLECRHASLVVIVLNGSTSSAPADAVGIKGRLANYLKFLCQIPFNQDHLFEQYAHEDRQYFGNAPDAFELIDVSELVADIPTLSVFPSQKRYVDRIDQKDVDCLMAHSPDVLLRFGFRILKGPILEAPEYGVWSYHHGDTQYRGGPACFWEMVDDRPVTGAILQVLNDKLDAGLVLYRSFSSTKNHSLFENRNQLYWKTASFVQRVLNDVAHRGWDLVKEEAESRRREASIGEIRRTPSGKEVYEYLKLRKKRICQFPKQYVEQWSILLGQHSLAGQSDFMGGEMLSPSLMRQEIAASPPQGDAVPLDSGKHMVRPESLTAIPNPDGHFWADPFLFERNGKTWLFFEDYDYAERRGAIGCVEVHAGRTLGPSFTALERPYHLSGPFILQWKNDLFMIPETAAKLCVEAYRCVSFPDKWEYHGTLLEEISAVDPKIHVDDGRLWLFVNVAERGASTWDELCLFYADDLMGPWVPHVGNPVVSDARYARPAGALFMIGDCLIRPSQDCSGSYGRALNFFEVTQLNRDKYQERLVDRLEPEVLAVDGVHSYAAAVDHVAVDRKQIVPSDSPWAYKRMMTYPFPPLLWRTKHLFHPLSKVEKIVVRIAKVFRSILRSLS
;
A
#
# COMPACT_ATOMS: atom_id res chain seq x y z
N MET A 1 22.63 -15.29 19.05
CA MET A 1 24.04 -14.92 18.84
C MET A 1 24.34 -15.31 17.40
N ASP A 2 24.18 -14.36 16.48
CA ASP A 2 24.52 -14.58 15.06
C ASP A 2 25.71 -13.69 14.72
N SER A 3 26.87 -14.32 14.66
CA SER A 3 28.15 -13.75 14.25
C SER A 3 28.43 -14.13 12.79
N VAL A 4 27.76 -13.47 11.85
CA VAL A 4 28.00 -13.49 10.39
C VAL A 4 27.46 -12.12 9.89
N THR A 5 28.20 -11.14 9.38
CA THR A 5 29.35 -11.10 8.47
C THR A 5 30.28 -9.91 8.80
N GLY A 6 31.59 -10.08 8.59
CA GLY A 6 32.58 -8.99 8.60
C GLY A 6 32.51 -8.09 7.35
N CYS A 7 31.30 -7.80 6.85
CA CYS A 7 31.12 -6.96 5.68
C CYS A 7 31.17 -5.49 6.09
N LYS A 8 31.94 -4.67 5.37
CA LYS A 8 32.02 -3.23 5.61
C LYS A 8 30.63 -2.62 5.38
N PRO A 9 30.11 -1.75 6.26
CA PRO A 9 28.83 -1.07 6.03
C PRO A 9 28.83 -0.31 4.71
N ILE A 10 27.71 -0.39 3.99
CA ILE A 10 27.47 0.36 2.75
C ILE A 10 27.46 1.86 3.08
N ARG A 11 28.30 2.63 2.40
CA ARG A 11 28.47 4.07 2.62
C ARG A 11 27.48 4.84 1.76
N VAL A 12 26.55 5.53 2.42
CA VAL A 12 25.44 6.24 1.78
C VAL A 12 25.73 7.74 1.80
N GLY A 13 25.69 8.39 0.64
CA GLY A 13 25.59 9.85 0.54
C GLY A 13 24.18 10.29 0.16
N VAL A 14 23.77 11.50 0.54
CA VAL A 14 22.42 12.01 0.27
C VAL A 14 22.49 13.39 -0.38
N LEU A 15 21.74 13.57 -1.47
CA LEU A 15 21.62 14.83 -2.19
C LEU A 15 20.31 15.53 -1.80
N LEU A 16 20.41 16.74 -1.23
CA LEU A 16 19.28 17.55 -0.76
C LEU A 16 19.30 18.95 -1.37
N ASP A 17 18.12 19.56 -1.49
CA ASP A 17 17.99 20.99 -1.85
C ASP A 17 18.02 21.91 -0.63
N ASP A 18 17.61 21.43 0.54
CA ASP A 18 17.56 22.12 1.83
C ASP A 18 17.57 21.07 2.95
N LEU A 19 17.89 21.45 4.19
CA LEU A 19 17.79 20.57 5.36
C LEU A 19 16.34 20.42 5.86
N LYS A 20 15.38 21.18 5.30
CA LYS A 20 13.94 20.96 5.48
C LYS A 20 13.42 20.06 4.39
N ILE A 21 13.23 18.78 4.73
CA ILE A 21 12.83 17.73 3.78
C ILE A 21 11.45 17.18 4.13
N SER A 22 10.83 16.45 3.20
CA SER A 22 9.53 15.83 3.45
C SER A 22 9.63 14.73 4.51
N ASN A 23 8.60 14.56 5.33
CA ASN A 23 8.58 13.61 6.45
C ASN A 23 8.89 12.16 6.03
N TRP A 24 8.39 11.71 4.87
CA TRP A 24 8.74 10.39 4.35
C TRP A 24 10.24 10.24 4.05
N GLN A 25 10.93 11.32 3.65
CA GLN A 25 12.38 11.33 3.40
C GLN A 25 13.15 11.29 4.72
N VAL A 26 12.63 11.93 5.78
CA VAL A 26 13.18 11.79 7.14
C VAL A 26 13.13 10.35 7.60
N GLN A 27 12.03 9.64 7.32
CA GLN A 27 11.92 8.22 7.63
C GLN A 27 12.99 7.39 6.91
N VAL A 28 13.26 7.67 5.62
CA VAL A 28 14.39 7.02 4.91
C VAL A 28 15.72 7.31 5.60
N LEU A 29 15.99 8.56 6.00
CA LEU A 29 17.23 8.90 6.70
C LEU A 29 17.37 8.17 8.04
N ARG A 30 16.30 8.11 8.84
CA ARG A 30 16.27 7.34 10.09
C ARG A 30 16.54 5.86 9.84
N SER A 31 15.86 5.25 8.86
CA SER A 31 16.09 3.86 8.47
C SER A 31 17.54 3.60 8.04
N VAL A 32 18.19 4.54 7.35
CA VAL A 32 19.62 4.41 6.98
C VAL A 32 20.53 4.52 8.20
N LEU A 33 20.26 5.44 9.13
CA LEU A 33 21.03 5.63 10.36
C LEU A 33 20.90 4.45 11.32
N GLU A 34 19.74 3.80 11.36
CA GLU A 34 19.44 2.63 12.20
C GLU A 34 19.87 1.31 11.53
N CYS A 35 20.15 1.30 10.23
CA CYS A 35 20.52 0.11 9.48
C CYS A 35 21.93 -0.36 9.85
N ARG A 36 22.03 -1.61 10.34
CA ARG A 36 23.33 -2.23 10.70
C ARG A 36 24.28 -2.42 9.52
N HIS A 37 23.76 -2.44 8.31
CA HIS A 37 24.52 -2.69 7.08
C HIS A 37 24.84 -1.41 6.29
N ALA A 38 24.47 -0.23 6.80
CA ALA A 38 24.69 1.03 6.13
C ALA A 38 25.23 2.11 7.07
N SER A 39 25.86 3.13 6.50
CA SER A 39 26.31 4.31 7.23
C SER A 39 26.14 5.55 6.36
N LEU A 40 25.56 6.60 6.91
CA LEU A 40 25.46 7.89 6.24
C LEU A 40 26.81 8.61 6.34
N VAL A 41 27.45 8.92 5.21
CA VAL A 41 28.84 9.45 5.19
C VAL A 41 28.97 10.88 4.68
N VAL A 42 27.98 11.40 3.95
CA VAL A 42 28.01 12.76 3.41
C VAL A 42 26.61 13.26 3.05
N ILE A 43 26.33 14.53 3.36
CA ILE A 43 25.19 15.30 2.85
C ILE A 43 25.69 16.25 1.76
N VAL A 44 25.04 16.25 0.61
CA VAL A 44 25.33 17.15 -0.50
C VAL A 44 24.17 18.12 -0.66
N LEU A 45 24.40 19.39 -0.36
CA LEU A 45 23.42 20.46 -0.50
C LEU A 45 23.54 21.15 -1.85
N ASN A 46 22.40 21.39 -2.49
CA ASN A 46 22.32 22.22 -3.69
C ASN A 46 22.50 23.70 -3.31
N GLY A 47 23.68 24.27 -3.54
CA GLY A 47 23.95 25.68 -3.27
C GLY A 47 23.15 26.65 -4.14
N SER A 48 22.46 26.18 -5.19
CA SER A 48 21.67 27.03 -6.08
C SER A 48 20.24 27.31 -5.59
N THR A 49 19.75 26.57 -4.58
CA THR A 49 18.40 26.71 -4.01
C THR A 49 18.34 27.67 -2.82
N SER A 50 19.49 28.07 -2.27
CA SER A 50 19.60 29.09 -1.23
C SER A 50 19.15 30.46 -1.76
N SER A 51 17.84 30.74 -1.65
CA SER A 51 17.31 32.07 -1.85
C SER A 51 17.83 33.00 -0.74
N ALA A 52 18.36 34.16 -1.12
CA ALA A 52 18.65 35.25 -0.19
C ALA A 52 17.42 35.55 0.70
N PRO A 53 17.61 35.98 1.96
CA PRO A 53 16.49 36.22 2.87
C PRO A 53 15.46 37.19 2.28
N ALA A 54 14.19 36.90 2.54
CA ALA A 54 12.98 37.54 1.98
C ALA A 54 12.79 39.03 2.36
N ASP A 55 13.82 39.72 2.83
CA ASP A 55 13.74 41.10 3.33
C ASP A 55 13.96 42.17 2.24
N ALA A 56 14.23 41.78 1.00
CA ALA A 56 14.48 42.71 -0.11
C ALA A 56 13.23 43.14 -0.91
N VAL A 57 12.00 42.83 -0.45
CA VAL A 57 10.77 43.29 -1.11
C VAL A 57 9.97 44.21 -0.19
N GLY A 58 10.16 45.51 -0.40
CA GLY A 58 9.42 46.56 0.29
C GLY A 58 7.90 46.49 0.05
N ILE A 59 7.14 47.21 0.88
CA ILE A 59 5.65 47.19 0.90
C ILE A 59 5.04 47.40 -0.50
N LYS A 60 5.66 48.24 -1.36
CA LYS A 60 5.22 48.44 -2.76
C LYS A 60 5.39 47.18 -3.63
N GLY A 61 6.45 46.40 -3.44
CA GLY A 61 6.68 45.13 -4.13
C GLY A 61 5.74 44.03 -3.65
N ARG A 62 5.40 44.00 -2.35
CA ARG A 62 4.38 43.07 -1.81
C ARG A 62 2.99 43.41 -2.32
N LEU A 63 2.63 44.70 -2.39
CA LEU A 63 1.35 45.15 -2.93
C LEU A 63 1.25 44.91 -4.44
N ALA A 64 2.34 45.11 -5.19
CA ALA A 64 2.40 44.79 -6.62
C ALA A 64 2.27 43.28 -6.87
N ASN A 65 2.93 42.43 -6.07
CA ASN A 65 2.80 40.98 -6.14
C ASN A 65 1.41 40.49 -5.72
N TYR A 66 0.81 41.10 -4.70
CA TYR A 66 -0.57 40.82 -4.26
C TYR A 66 -1.61 41.25 -5.32
N LEU A 67 -1.40 42.38 -6.00
CA LEU A 67 -2.25 42.81 -7.12
C LEU A 67 -2.05 41.93 -8.37
N LYS A 68 -0.81 41.49 -8.65
CA LYS A 68 -0.53 40.52 -9.72
C LYS A 68 -1.23 39.18 -9.44
N PHE A 69 -1.19 38.75 -8.18
CA PHE A 69 -1.88 37.57 -7.66
C PHE A 69 -3.41 37.72 -7.81
N LEU A 70 -4.01 38.82 -7.35
CA LEU A 70 -5.46 39.07 -7.50
C LEU A 70 -5.93 39.15 -8.96
N CYS A 71 -5.11 39.67 -9.87
CA CYS A 71 -5.42 39.72 -11.30
C CYS A 71 -5.25 38.37 -12.03
N GLN A 72 -4.60 37.37 -11.42
CA GLN A 72 -4.36 36.04 -11.99
C GLN A 72 -5.32 34.95 -11.48
N ILE A 73 -6.11 35.23 -10.43
CA ILE A 73 -6.84 34.21 -9.68
C ILE A 73 -8.03 33.52 -10.38
N PRO A 74 -8.81 34.10 -11.32
CA PRO A 74 -9.89 33.32 -11.92
C PRO A 74 -9.53 32.63 -13.24
N PHE A 75 -8.37 32.90 -13.87
CA PHE A 75 -8.20 32.56 -15.29
C PHE A 75 -6.85 31.99 -15.72
N ASN A 76 -5.90 31.72 -14.82
CA ASN A 76 -4.67 31.04 -15.24
C ASN A 76 -4.86 29.52 -15.20
N GLN A 77 -5.24 28.92 -16.34
CA GLN A 77 -5.40 27.46 -16.50
C GLN A 77 -4.15 26.69 -16.05
N ASP A 78 -2.97 27.33 -16.02
CA ASP A 78 -1.70 26.73 -15.64
C ASP A 78 -1.57 26.36 -14.15
N HIS A 79 -2.48 26.80 -13.27
CA HIS A 79 -2.38 26.56 -11.81
C HIS A 79 -3.55 25.75 -11.21
N LEU A 80 -4.49 25.28 -12.04
CA LEU A 80 -5.67 24.58 -11.56
C LEU A 80 -5.33 23.25 -10.85
N PHE A 81 -4.27 22.58 -11.29
CA PHE A 81 -3.76 21.38 -10.64
C PHE A 81 -3.29 21.65 -9.21
N GLU A 82 -2.49 22.70 -9.00
CA GLU A 82 -1.98 23.05 -7.67
C GLU A 82 -3.13 23.43 -6.72
N GLN A 83 -4.13 24.15 -7.22
CA GLN A 83 -5.31 24.45 -6.43
C GLN A 83 -6.10 23.18 -6.08
N TYR A 84 -6.28 22.27 -7.04
CA TYR A 84 -6.90 20.97 -6.79
C TYR A 84 -6.13 20.18 -5.72
N ALA A 85 -4.82 20.03 -5.87
CA ALA A 85 -3.98 19.30 -4.93
C ALA A 85 -3.98 19.93 -3.52
N HIS A 86 -3.97 21.27 -3.43
CA HIS A 86 -4.07 21.99 -2.17
C HIS A 86 -5.42 21.75 -1.48
N GLU A 87 -6.54 21.90 -2.20
CA GLU A 87 -7.87 21.67 -1.64
C GLU A 87 -8.10 20.19 -1.28
N ASP A 88 -7.57 19.25 -2.07
CA ASP A 88 -7.62 17.81 -1.78
C ASP A 88 -6.85 17.48 -0.49
N ARG A 89 -5.63 18.02 -0.31
CA ARG A 89 -4.86 17.89 0.95
C ARG A 89 -5.53 18.58 2.13
N GLN A 90 -6.15 19.75 1.96
CA GLN A 90 -6.89 20.39 3.06
C GLN A 90 -8.11 19.58 3.50
N TYR A 91 -8.72 18.86 2.56
CA TYR A 91 -9.93 18.10 2.82
C TYR A 91 -9.62 16.71 3.40
N PHE A 92 -8.72 15.97 2.77
CA PHE A 92 -8.38 14.58 3.11
C PHE A 92 -7.11 14.47 3.96
N GLY A 93 -6.42 15.59 4.20
CA GLY A 93 -5.22 15.66 5.01
C GLY A 93 -5.43 15.09 6.40
N ASN A 94 -4.70 14.02 6.71
CA ASN A 94 -4.67 13.40 8.03
C ASN A 94 -3.22 13.12 8.44
N ALA A 95 -3.01 12.97 9.74
CA ALA A 95 -1.73 12.53 10.26
C ALA A 95 -1.61 10.99 10.17
N PRO A 96 -0.44 10.44 9.83
CA PRO A 96 0.79 11.16 9.50
C PRO A 96 0.81 11.68 8.05
N ASP A 97 1.30 12.91 7.86
CA ASP A 97 1.43 13.54 6.53
C ASP A 97 2.85 13.37 6.00
N ALA A 98 3.00 12.61 4.92
CA ALA A 98 4.28 12.33 4.26
C ALA A 98 4.98 13.59 3.75
N PHE A 99 4.21 14.64 3.42
CA PHE A 99 4.69 15.89 2.82
C PHE A 99 4.80 17.03 3.83
N GLU A 100 4.69 16.75 5.13
CA GLU A 100 5.11 17.69 6.16
C GLU A 100 6.62 17.94 6.03
N LEU A 101 7.04 19.21 6.09
CA LEU A 101 8.46 19.57 6.02
C LEU A 101 9.06 19.56 7.43
N ILE A 102 10.12 18.79 7.60
CA ILE A 102 10.82 18.59 8.87
C ILE A 102 12.27 19.04 8.69
N ASP A 103 12.75 19.85 9.62
CA ASP A 103 14.14 20.26 9.69
C ASP A 103 15.00 19.11 10.23
N VAL A 104 15.95 18.62 9.43
CA VAL A 104 16.84 17.51 9.82
C VAL A 104 18.21 17.97 10.28
N SER A 105 18.41 19.27 10.52
CA SER A 105 19.73 19.81 10.92
C SER A 105 20.33 19.11 12.14
N GLU A 106 19.51 18.79 13.15
CA GLU A 106 19.95 18.03 14.33
C GLU A 106 20.23 16.56 14.02
N LEU A 107 19.41 15.94 13.15
CA LEU A 107 19.54 14.53 12.77
C LEU A 107 20.84 14.24 12.01
N VAL A 108 21.35 15.21 11.25
CA VAL A 108 22.56 15.06 10.42
C VAL A 108 23.73 15.93 10.89
N ALA A 109 23.68 16.44 12.12
CA ALA A 109 24.67 17.39 12.65
C ALA A 109 26.11 16.86 12.61
N ASP A 110 26.30 15.57 12.83
CA ASP A 110 27.61 14.90 12.84
C ASP A 110 28.07 14.42 11.46
N ILE A 111 27.28 14.66 10.40
CA ILE A 111 27.56 14.18 9.06
C ILE A 111 28.24 15.29 8.24
N PRO A 112 29.38 15.02 7.57
CA PRO A 112 30.01 15.98 6.68
C PRO A 112 29.04 16.52 5.63
N THR A 113 28.97 17.85 5.50
CA THR A 113 28.09 18.52 4.54
C THR A 113 28.90 19.26 3.48
N LEU A 114 28.61 18.98 2.20
CA LEU A 114 29.23 19.61 1.04
C LEU A 114 28.18 20.43 0.28
N SER A 115 28.46 21.71 0.05
CA SER A 115 27.63 22.54 -0.83
C SER A 115 28.15 22.52 -2.26
N VAL A 116 27.30 22.15 -3.20
CA VAL A 116 27.62 22.03 -4.64
C VAL A 116 26.77 23.01 -5.44
N PHE A 117 27.36 23.67 -6.43
CA PHE A 117 26.68 24.64 -7.29
C PHE A 117 26.54 24.10 -8.72
N PRO A 118 25.50 23.28 -9.00
CA PRO A 118 25.37 22.64 -10.30
C PRO A 118 25.19 23.67 -11.42
N SER A 119 25.74 23.38 -12.60
CA SER A 119 25.43 24.13 -13.81
C SER A 119 23.98 23.86 -14.22
N GLN A 120 23.18 24.92 -14.22
CA GLN A 120 21.73 24.86 -14.37
C GLN A 120 21.29 25.20 -15.80
N LYS A 121 20.71 24.24 -16.54
CA LYS A 121 20.13 24.50 -17.88
C LYS A 121 18.76 23.85 -18.03
N ARG A 122 17.71 24.65 -18.28
CA ARG A 122 16.31 24.20 -18.27
C ARG A 122 15.97 23.50 -16.94
N TYR A 123 15.70 22.20 -16.96
CA TYR A 123 15.39 21.36 -15.80
C TYR A 123 16.55 20.41 -15.43
N VAL A 124 17.76 20.70 -15.93
CA VAL A 124 18.94 19.84 -15.75
C VAL A 124 19.93 20.49 -14.81
N ASP A 125 20.43 19.69 -13.86
CA ASP A 125 21.57 20.01 -13.01
C ASP A 125 22.75 19.14 -13.43
N ARG A 126 23.84 19.79 -13.86
CA ARG A 126 25.11 19.13 -14.15
C ARG A 126 26.12 19.51 -13.08
N ILE A 127 26.59 18.52 -12.33
CA ILE A 127 27.67 18.69 -11.35
C ILE A 127 28.98 18.45 -12.07
N ASP A 128 29.95 19.34 -11.89
CA ASP A 128 31.25 19.25 -12.57
C ASP A 128 32.14 18.18 -11.94
N GLN A 129 33.22 17.80 -12.65
CA GLN A 129 34.11 16.73 -12.19
C GLN A 129 34.79 17.07 -10.86
N LYS A 130 35.12 18.34 -10.62
CA LYS A 130 35.82 18.76 -9.41
C LYS A 130 34.95 18.57 -8.18
N ASP A 131 33.67 18.94 -8.26
CA ASP A 131 32.72 18.75 -7.18
C ASP A 131 32.39 17.26 -6.97
N VAL A 132 32.36 16.46 -8.06
CA VAL A 132 32.25 15.00 -7.97
C VAL A 132 33.48 14.42 -7.25
N ASP A 133 34.69 14.87 -7.55
CA ASP A 133 35.91 14.37 -6.88
C ASP A 133 35.90 14.69 -5.37
N CYS A 134 35.46 15.90 -4.99
CA CYS A 134 35.26 16.29 -3.59
C CYS A 134 34.22 15.41 -2.87
N LEU A 135 33.12 15.09 -3.55
CA LEU A 135 32.10 14.18 -3.05
C LEU A 135 32.69 12.77 -2.85
N MET A 136 33.39 12.24 -3.86
CA MET A 136 33.96 10.90 -3.84
C MET A 136 35.13 10.73 -2.85
N ALA A 137 35.74 11.83 -2.38
CA ALA A 137 36.70 11.80 -1.27
C ALA A 137 36.07 11.27 0.05
N HIS A 138 34.75 11.33 0.18
CA HIS A 138 34.00 10.71 1.28
C HIS A 138 33.65 9.24 1.03
N SER A 139 34.06 8.69 -0.12
CA SER A 139 33.86 7.31 -0.57
C SER A 139 32.41 6.80 -0.37
N PRO A 140 31.38 7.49 -0.89
CA PRO A 140 30.04 6.92 -0.90
C PRO A 140 29.98 5.77 -1.92
N ASP A 141 29.41 4.63 -1.50
CA ASP A 141 29.13 3.50 -2.38
C ASP A 141 27.83 3.76 -3.17
N VAL A 142 26.90 4.51 -2.57
CA VAL A 142 25.60 4.88 -3.16
C VAL A 142 25.23 6.34 -2.83
N LEU A 143 24.52 6.98 -3.76
CA LEU A 143 23.96 8.32 -3.56
C LEU A 143 22.43 8.29 -3.61
N LEU A 144 21.74 8.75 -2.56
CA LEU A 144 20.29 8.92 -2.54
C LEU A 144 19.91 10.33 -3.04
N ARG A 145 19.09 10.42 -4.08
CA ARG A 145 18.61 11.69 -4.63
C ARG A 145 17.24 12.07 -4.07
N PHE A 146 17.21 13.07 -3.17
CA PHE A 146 15.97 13.71 -2.69
C PHE A 146 15.80 15.16 -3.16
N GLY A 147 16.89 15.85 -3.45
CA GLY A 147 16.90 17.15 -4.11
C GLY A 147 17.46 17.09 -5.53
N PHE A 148 17.83 18.26 -6.05
CA PHE A 148 18.33 18.46 -7.41
C PHE A 148 17.29 18.13 -8.49
N ARG A 149 17.42 18.80 -9.63
CA ARG A 149 16.58 18.56 -10.82
C ARG A 149 17.11 17.33 -11.56
N ILE A 150 16.93 17.27 -12.89
CA ILE A 150 17.42 16.12 -13.67
C ILE A 150 18.96 16.11 -13.63
N LEU A 151 19.53 15.17 -12.90
CA LEU A 151 20.99 15.02 -12.79
C LEU A 151 21.60 14.55 -14.10
N LYS A 152 22.75 15.13 -14.44
CA LYS A 152 23.58 14.80 -15.60
C LYS A 152 25.06 14.87 -15.30
N GLY A 153 25.83 14.09 -16.04
CA GLY A 153 27.29 14.13 -16.00
C GLY A 153 27.90 13.05 -15.10
N PRO A 154 29.19 13.22 -14.74
CA PRO A 154 30.00 12.16 -14.12
C PRO A 154 29.44 11.59 -12.81
N ILE A 155 28.63 12.37 -12.08
CA ILE A 155 28.03 11.93 -10.81
C ILE A 155 27.18 10.65 -10.94
N LEU A 156 26.57 10.41 -12.10
CA LEU A 156 25.70 9.25 -12.31
C LEU A 156 26.45 7.92 -12.26
N GLU A 157 27.75 7.93 -12.56
CA GLU A 157 28.61 6.74 -12.65
C GLU A 157 29.70 6.72 -11.56
N ALA A 158 29.77 7.75 -10.71
CA ALA A 158 30.85 7.89 -9.74
C ALA A 158 30.76 6.91 -8.56
N PRO A 159 29.60 6.71 -7.90
CA PRO A 159 29.45 5.70 -6.85
C PRO A 159 29.32 4.29 -7.45
N GLU A 160 29.86 3.28 -6.77
CA GLU A 160 29.84 1.88 -7.22
C GLU A 160 28.41 1.35 -7.47
N TYR A 161 27.47 1.72 -6.59
CA TYR A 161 26.06 1.33 -6.67
C TYR A 161 25.20 2.42 -7.34
N GLY A 162 25.84 3.48 -7.84
CA GLY A 162 25.24 4.58 -8.58
C GLY A 162 24.38 5.54 -7.74
N VAL A 163 23.55 6.32 -8.44
CA VAL A 163 22.63 7.28 -7.83
C VAL A 163 21.21 6.70 -7.79
N TRP A 164 20.70 6.42 -6.60
CA TRP A 164 19.36 5.89 -6.39
C TRP A 164 18.35 7.03 -6.32
N SER A 165 17.23 6.86 -7.02
CA SER A 165 16.15 7.84 -7.06
C SER A 165 14.80 7.14 -7.09
N TYR A 166 13.84 7.71 -6.38
CA TYR A 166 12.46 7.28 -6.40
C TYR A 166 11.75 7.80 -7.65
N HIS A 167 10.86 6.98 -8.20
CA HIS A 167 9.83 7.42 -9.12
C HIS A 167 8.49 6.87 -8.62
N HIS A 168 7.58 7.77 -8.24
CA HIS A 168 6.25 7.46 -7.70
C HIS A 168 5.23 7.27 -8.84
N GLY A 169 5.58 6.33 -9.71
CA GLY A 169 4.81 5.79 -10.82
C GLY A 169 5.51 4.49 -11.26
N ASP A 170 4.83 3.62 -12.02
CA ASP A 170 5.53 2.51 -12.66
C ASP A 170 6.23 2.97 -13.96
N THR A 171 6.88 2.06 -14.68
CA THR A 171 7.56 2.39 -15.94
C THR A 171 6.60 2.79 -17.06
N GLN A 172 5.29 2.58 -16.89
CA GLN A 172 4.25 3.03 -17.83
C GLN A 172 3.79 4.46 -17.53
N TYR A 173 3.78 4.87 -16.26
CA TYR A 173 3.40 6.21 -15.80
C TYR A 173 4.62 7.04 -15.44
N ARG A 174 5.33 7.54 -16.45
CA ARG A 174 6.57 8.33 -16.30
C ARG A 174 6.31 9.82 -16.19
N GLY A 175 7.25 10.57 -15.60
CA GLY A 175 7.11 12.01 -15.38
C GLY A 175 6.25 12.34 -14.16
N GLY A 176 5.30 13.27 -14.30
CA GLY A 176 4.50 13.71 -13.15
C GLY A 176 3.15 14.33 -13.52
N PRO A 177 2.34 14.68 -12.52
CA PRO A 177 2.55 14.47 -11.08
C PRO A 177 2.19 13.04 -10.66
N ALA A 178 2.87 12.52 -9.64
CA ALA A 178 2.64 11.18 -9.11
C ALA A 178 1.16 10.93 -8.77
N CYS A 179 0.66 9.74 -9.10
CA CYS A 179 -0.69 9.23 -8.87
C CYS A 179 -1.84 9.92 -9.63
N PHE A 180 -1.64 11.11 -10.22
CA PHE A 180 -2.74 11.85 -10.84
C PHE A 180 -3.23 11.20 -12.13
N TRP A 181 -2.30 10.79 -13.00
CA TRP A 181 -2.66 10.23 -14.31
C TRP A 181 -3.27 8.84 -14.18
N GLU A 182 -2.86 8.07 -13.19
CA GLU A 182 -3.45 6.80 -12.81
C GLU A 182 -4.93 6.98 -12.40
N MET A 183 -5.25 8.02 -11.62
CA MET A 183 -6.64 8.37 -11.27
C MET A 183 -7.46 8.85 -12.50
N VAL A 184 -6.84 9.58 -13.42
CA VAL A 184 -7.50 10.04 -14.66
C VAL A 184 -7.82 8.87 -15.57
N ASP A 185 -6.85 7.96 -15.72
CA ASP A 185 -6.93 6.76 -16.57
C ASP A 185 -7.71 5.60 -15.88
N ASP A 186 -8.22 5.82 -14.66
CA ASP A 186 -8.97 4.84 -13.86
C ASP A 186 -8.20 3.52 -13.65
N ARG A 187 -6.89 3.65 -13.42
CA ARG A 187 -6.05 2.50 -13.09
C ARG A 187 -6.36 2.03 -11.67
N PRO A 188 -6.53 0.73 -11.43
CA PRO A 188 -6.87 0.21 -10.11
C PRO A 188 -5.65 0.15 -9.17
N VAL A 189 -4.43 0.26 -9.71
CA VAL A 189 -3.19 0.34 -8.94
C VAL A 189 -2.28 1.46 -9.43
N THR A 190 -1.53 2.03 -8.50
CA THR A 190 -0.43 2.98 -8.74
C THR A 190 0.87 2.32 -8.36
N GLY A 191 1.84 2.33 -9.27
CA GLY A 191 3.16 1.79 -9.03
C GLY A 191 4.10 2.80 -8.36
N ALA A 192 5.16 2.29 -7.73
CA ALA A 192 6.33 3.07 -7.37
C ALA A 192 7.59 2.23 -7.56
N ILE A 193 8.69 2.89 -7.90
CA ILE A 193 9.98 2.25 -8.11
C ILE A 193 11.11 2.99 -7.38
N LEU A 194 12.12 2.23 -6.97
CA LEU A 194 13.46 2.73 -6.68
C LEU A 194 14.38 2.31 -7.82
N GLN A 195 15.11 3.25 -8.41
CA GLN A 195 15.95 2.99 -9.56
C GLN A 195 17.35 3.60 -9.43
N VAL A 196 18.34 2.97 -10.06
CA VAL A 196 19.64 3.61 -10.36
C VAL A 196 19.46 4.51 -11.57
N LEU A 197 19.74 5.80 -11.41
CA LEU A 197 19.68 6.77 -12.48
C LEU A 197 20.72 6.48 -13.56
N ASN A 198 20.36 6.80 -14.80
CA ASN A 198 21.27 6.85 -15.92
C ASN A 198 20.99 8.11 -16.75
N ASP A 199 21.62 8.20 -17.91
CA ASP A 199 21.45 9.36 -18.79
C ASP A 199 20.07 9.46 -19.50
N LYS A 200 19.12 8.57 -19.21
CA LYS A 200 17.75 8.64 -19.69
C LYS A 200 16.80 8.87 -18.50
N LEU A 201 15.89 9.82 -18.63
CA LEU A 201 14.91 10.16 -17.59
C LEU A 201 14.00 8.95 -17.32
N ASP A 202 13.74 8.59 -16.07
CA ASP A 202 12.83 7.50 -15.64
C ASP A 202 12.96 6.20 -16.46
N ALA A 203 14.18 5.85 -16.83
CA ALA A 203 14.53 4.63 -17.55
C ALA A 203 15.78 3.98 -16.95
N GLY A 204 15.95 4.19 -15.63
CA GLY A 204 17.02 3.66 -14.81
C GLY A 204 16.94 2.14 -14.66
N LEU A 205 17.88 1.60 -13.90
CA LEU A 205 17.85 0.20 -13.47
C LEU A 205 16.92 0.08 -12.26
N VAL A 206 15.79 -0.64 -12.39
CA VAL A 206 14.77 -0.73 -11.33
C VAL A 206 15.21 -1.73 -10.26
N LEU A 207 15.62 -1.22 -9.10
CA LEU A 207 16.07 -2.00 -7.94
C LEU A 207 14.90 -2.61 -7.18
N TYR A 208 13.83 -1.83 -7.01
CA TYR A 208 12.63 -2.25 -6.30
C TYR A 208 11.38 -1.70 -6.99
N ARG A 209 10.30 -2.47 -6.97
CA ARG A 209 8.99 -2.09 -7.53
C ARG A 209 7.88 -2.54 -6.60
N SER A 210 6.85 -1.72 -6.50
CA SER A 210 5.67 -2.01 -5.71
C SER A 210 4.41 -1.43 -6.34
N PHE A 211 3.25 -1.98 -5.99
CA PHE A 211 1.94 -1.50 -6.42
C PHE A 211 1.00 -1.30 -5.23
N SER A 212 0.34 -0.14 -5.18
CA SER A 212 -0.66 0.24 -4.17
C SER A 212 -2.01 0.45 -4.83
N SER A 213 -3.12 0.20 -4.12
CA SER A 213 -4.45 0.48 -4.66
C SER A 213 -4.65 1.96 -4.94
N THR A 214 -5.15 2.29 -6.13
CA THR A 214 -5.51 3.66 -6.50
C THR A 214 -6.87 4.03 -5.95
N LYS A 215 -6.92 5.12 -5.19
CA LYS A 215 -8.12 5.71 -4.62
C LYS A 215 -8.63 6.84 -5.50
N ASN A 216 -9.70 6.60 -6.25
CA ASN A 216 -10.20 7.59 -7.21
C ASN A 216 -10.76 8.89 -6.59
N HIS A 217 -10.95 8.94 -5.27
CA HIS A 217 -11.51 10.10 -4.57
C HIS A 217 -10.49 11.11 -4.05
N SER A 218 -9.22 10.76 -3.88
CA SER A 218 -8.24 11.69 -3.30
C SER A 218 -6.84 11.48 -3.88
N LEU A 219 -6.27 12.57 -4.41
CA LEU A 219 -4.89 12.61 -4.83
C LEU A 219 -3.96 12.58 -3.61
N PHE A 220 -4.33 13.30 -2.55
CA PHE A 220 -3.57 13.34 -1.31
C PHE A 220 -3.47 11.95 -0.68
N GLU A 221 -4.57 11.21 -0.50
CA GLU A 221 -4.51 9.87 0.10
C GLU A 221 -3.64 8.91 -0.72
N ASN A 222 -3.75 8.93 -2.06
CA ASN A 222 -2.90 8.12 -2.94
C ASN A 222 -1.43 8.45 -2.76
N ARG A 223 -1.08 9.74 -2.74
CA ARG A 223 0.30 10.17 -2.57
C ARG A 223 0.79 9.88 -1.15
N ASN A 224 0.01 10.17 -0.11
CA ASN A 224 0.40 9.97 1.27
C ASN A 224 0.74 8.50 1.56
N GLN A 225 -0.16 7.57 1.20
CA GLN A 225 0.05 6.15 1.45
C GLN A 225 1.23 5.58 0.64
N LEU A 226 1.37 5.98 -0.63
CA LEU A 226 2.43 5.50 -1.51
C LEU A 226 3.79 5.98 -1.04
N TYR A 227 3.89 7.25 -0.62
CA TYR A 227 5.15 7.82 -0.17
C TYR A 227 5.62 7.24 1.16
N TRP A 228 4.71 7.05 2.13
CA TRP A 228 5.01 6.34 3.38
C TRP A 228 5.52 4.92 3.12
N LYS A 229 4.83 4.16 2.25
CA LYS A 229 5.27 2.83 1.85
C LYS A 229 6.68 2.84 1.26
N THR A 230 6.95 3.76 0.32
CA THR A 230 8.23 3.82 -0.39
C THR A 230 9.42 4.15 0.52
N ALA A 231 9.20 4.75 1.70
CA ALA A 231 10.28 5.07 2.62
C ALA A 231 11.11 3.84 3.04
N SER A 232 10.51 2.65 3.01
CA SER A 232 11.18 1.38 3.34
C SER A 232 12.06 0.82 2.21
N PHE A 233 11.93 1.28 0.95
CA PHE A 233 12.57 0.64 -0.21
C PHE A 233 14.09 0.68 -0.14
N VAL A 234 14.66 1.82 0.25
CA VAL A 234 16.12 1.97 0.36
C VAL A 234 16.68 0.98 1.38
N GLN A 235 16.05 0.85 2.55
CA GLN A 235 16.52 -0.10 3.57
C GLN A 235 16.45 -1.55 3.08
N ARG A 236 15.37 -1.92 2.38
CA ARG A 236 15.23 -3.27 1.79
C ARG A 236 16.34 -3.57 0.79
N VAL A 237 16.61 -2.65 -0.14
CA VAL A 237 17.68 -2.86 -1.13
C VAL A 237 19.06 -2.84 -0.48
N LEU A 238 19.31 -2.00 0.53
CA LEU A 238 20.56 -2.03 1.30
C LEU A 238 20.75 -3.39 1.99
N ASN A 239 19.70 -3.94 2.59
CA ASN A 239 19.73 -5.28 3.17
C ASN A 239 20.00 -6.34 2.09
N ASP A 240 19.33 -6.31 0.95
CA ASP A 240 19.58 -7.25 -0.15
C ASP A 240 21.04 -7.22 -0.61
N VAL A 241 21.60 -6.03 -0.82
CA VAL A 241 23.02 -5.86 -1.20
C VAL A 241 23.95 -6.40 -0.11
N ALA A 242 23.64 -6.18 1.17
CA ALA A 242 24.45 -6.67 2.28
C ALA A 242 24.42 -8.20 2.42
N HIS A 243 23.29 -8.85 2.14
CA HIS A 243 23.11 -10.30 2.27
C HIS A 243 23.57 -11.07 1.02
N ARG A 244 23.36 -10.51 -0.18
CA ARG A 244 23.52 -11.22 -1.45
C ARG A 244 24.62 -10.64 -2.35
N GLY A 245 25.09 -9.43 -2.06
CA GLY A 245 26.06 -8.72 -2.89
C GLY A 245 25.40 -7.92 -4.03
N TRP A 246 26.08 -6.85 -4.45
CA TRP A 246 25.58 -5.93 -5.47
C TRP A 246 25.38 -6.57 -6.84
N ASP A 247 26.28 -7.46 -7.26
CA ASP A 247 26.22 -8.07 -8.59
C ASP A 247 24.91 -8.85 -8.82
N LEU A 248 24.46 -9.63 -7.82
CA LEU A 248 23.20 -10.37 -7.90
C LEU A 248 21.99 -9.42 -7.93
N VAL A 249 21.98 -8.39 -7.08
CA VAL A 249 20.90 -7.37 -7.07
C VAL A 249 20.81 -6.67 -8.42
N LYS A 250 21.96 -6.32 -9.00
CA LYS A 250 22.06 -5.66 -10.30
C LYS A 250 21.58 -6.57 -11.43
N GLU A 251 22.01 -7.83 -11.46
CA GLU A 251 21.59 -8.80 -12.48
C GLU A 251 20.07 -9.03 -12.49
N GLU A 252 19.46 -9.18 -11.31
CA GLU A 252 18.00 -9.30 -11.18
C GLU A 252 17.28 -8.06 -11.69
N ALA A 253 17.77 -6.87 -11.31
CA ALA A 253 17.21 -5.62 -11.78
C ALA A 253 17.33 -5.46 -13.31
N GLU A 254 18.42 -5.94 -13.91
CA GLU A 254 18.62 -5.94 -15.36
C GLU A 254 17.67 -6.90 -16.06
N SER A 255 17.39 -8.06 -15.46
CA SER A 255 16.40 -9.00 -15.98
C SER A 255 15.00 -8.38 -15.99
N ARG A 256 14.56 -7.80 -14.85
CA ARG A 256 13.27 -7.11 -14.75
C ARG A 256 13.12 -5.96 -15.76
N ARG A 257 14.23 -5.27 -16.08
CA ARG A 257 14.24 -4.19 -17.06
C ARG A 257 14.01 -4.69 -18.49
N ARG A 258 14.55 -5.85 -18.87
CA ARG A 258 14.37 -6.43 -20.21
C ARG A 258 12.91 -6.75 -20.52
N GLU A 259 12.14 -7.09 -19.49
CA GLU A 259 10.72 -7.46 -19.60
C GLU A 259 9.77 -6.27 -19.49
N ALA A 260 10.23 -5.12 -18.98
CA ALA A 260 9.38 -3.97 -18.71
C ALA A 260 9.06 -3.15 -19.97
N SER A 261 7.77 -2.91 -20.21
CA SER A 261 7.34 -1.88 -21.16
C SER A 261 7.56 -0.48 -20.58
N ILE A 262 7.97 0.45 -21.45
CA ILE A 262 8.21 1.84 -21.11
C ILE A 262 7.08 2.68 -21.73
N GLY A 263 6.35 3.40 -20.88
CA GLY A 263 5.28 4.31 -21.31
C GLY A 263 5.77 5.70 -21.70
N GLU A 264 4.83 6.51 -22.17
CA GLU A 264 5.05 7.92 -22.50
C GLU A 264 5.30 8.77 -21.25
N ILE A 265 6.10 9.83 -21.40
CA ILE A 265 6.38 10.77 -20.31
C ILE A 265 5.19 11.72 -20.16
N ARG A 266 4.47 11.61 -19.05
CA ARG A 266 3.39 12.51 -18.66
C ARG A 266 3.95 13.79 -18.03
N ARG A 267 3.25 14.90 -18.23
CA ARG A 267 3.62 16.23 -17.70
C ARG A 267 2.56 16.69 -16.72
N THR A 268 2.87 17.74 -15.96
CA THR A 268 1.87 18.45 -15.15
C THR A 268 0.63 18.75 -16.02
N PRO A 269 -0.58 18.36 -15.57
CA PRO A 269 -1.78 18.51 -16.38
C PRO A 269 -2.09 19.98 -16.60
N SER A 270 -2.55 20.29 -17.82
CA SER A 270 -3.14 21.59 -18.14
C SER A 270 -4.45 21.80 -17.37
N GLY A 271 -4.86 23.06 -17.20
CA GLY A 271 -6.16 23.35 -16.57
C GLY A 271 -7.35 22.73 -17.30
N LYS A 272 -7.24 22.48 -18.62
CA LYS A 272 -8.27 21.76 -19.38
C LYS A 272 -8.37 20.30 -18.93
N GLU A 273 -7.24 19.61 -18.77
CA GLU A 273 -7.22 18.20 -18.36
C GLU A 273 -7.74 18.04 -16.93
N VAL A 274 -7.33 18.92 -16.01
CA VAL A 274 -7.88 18.94 -14.65
C VAL A 274 -9.39 19.19 -14.66
N TYR A 275 -9.87 20.12 -15.50
CA TYR A 275 -11.30 20.40 -15.62
C TYR A 275 -12.10 19.19 -16.14
N GLU A 276 -11.63 18.53 -17.20
CA GLU A 276 -12.30 17.34 -17.73
C GLU A 276 -12.32 16.20 -16.70
N TYR A 277 -11.23 16.00 -15.97
CA TYR A 277 -11.18 15.06 -14.85
C TYR A 277 -12.22 15.40 -13.77
N LEU A 278 -12.29 16.66 -13.32
CA LEU A 278 -13.26 17.08 -12.30
C LEU A 278 -14.71 16.92 -12.77
N LYS A 279 -14.99 17.12 -14.07
CA LYS A 279 -16.31 16.90 -14.67
C LYS A 279 -16.69 15.43 -14.70
N LEU A 280 -15.78 14.55 -15.12
CA LEU A 280 -15.98 13.09 -15.08
C LEU A 280 -16.20 12.60 -13.65
N ARG A 281 -15.39 13.09 -12.70
CA ARG A 281 -15.53 12.77 -11.27
C ARG A 281 -16.89 13.21 -10.73
N LYS A 282 -17.33 14.43 -11.05
CA LYS A 282 -18.66 14.91 -10.66
C LYS A 282 -19.78 14.02 -11.21
N LYS A 283 -19.67 13.58 -12.47
CA LYS A 283 -20.64 12.66 -13.08
C LYS A 283 -20.68 11.32 -12.33
N ARG A 284 -19.52 10.72 -12.04
CA ARG A 284 -19.41 9.47 -11.27
C ARG A 284 -20.05 9.60 -9.89
N ILE A 285 -19.73 10.66 -9.15
CA ILE A 285 -20.28 10.91 -7.82
C ILE A 285 -21.80 11.15 -7.87
N CYS A 286 -22.30 11.92 -8.84
CA CYS A 286 -23.74 12.18 -8.98
C CYS A 286 -24.56 10.94 -9.38
N GLN A 287 -23.91 9.86 -9.83
CA GLN A 287 -24.57 8.58 -10.10
C GLN A 287 -24.75 7.73 -8.85
N PHE A 288 -24.05 8.05 -7.75
CA PHE A 288 -24.26 7.41 -6.45
C PHE A 288 -25.23 8.28 -5.62
N PRO A 289 -26.41 7.78 -5.24
CA PRO A 289 -27.21 8.33 -4.16
C PRO A 289 -26.38 8.69 -2.92
N LYS A 290 -26.82 9.72 -2.20
CA LYS A 290 -26.03 10.41 -1.15
C LYS A 290 -25.68 9.55 0.07
N GLN A 291 -26.09 8.29 0.10
CA GLN A 291 -26.35 7.53 1.31
C GLN A 291 -26.30 6.02 1.00
N TYR A 292 -25.14 5.40 1.24
CA TYR A 292 -24.89 3.96 1.12
C TYR A 292 -23.99 3.47 2.24
N VAL A 293 -24.12 2.18 2.57
CA VAL A 293 -23.18 1.46 3.43
C VAL A 293 -22.66 0.23 2.71
N GLU A 294 -21.40 -0.13 2.98
CA GLU A 294 -20.87 -1.44 2.63
C GLU A 294 -21.44 -2.44 3.64
N GLN A 295 -22.19 -3.41 3.16
CA GLN A 295 -22.72 -4.50 3.96
C GLN A 295 -22.01 -5.80 3.56
N TRP A 296 -21.50 -6.51 4.56
CA TRP A 296 -20.93 -7.84 4.39
C TRP A 296 -21.90 -8.92 4.82
N SER A 297 -21.81 -10.11 4.23
CA SER A 297 -22.55 -11.30 4.66
C SER A 297 -21.81 -12.55 4.19
N ILE A 298 -22.02 -13.67 4.88
CA ILE A 298 -21.37 -14.93 4.53
C ILE A 298 -22.25 -15.73 3.56
N LEU A 299 -21.63 -16.29 2.54
CA LEU A 299 -22.17 -17.29 1.64
C LEU A 299 -21.59 -18.65 2.01
N LEU A 300 -22.45 -19.62 2.32
CA LEU A 300 -22.08 -20.99 2.68
C LEU A 300 -22.49 -21.96 1.57
N GLY A 301 -21.57 -22.81 1.14
CA GLY A 301 -21.83 -23.83 0.12
C GLY A 301 -21.13 -25.15 0.39
N GLN A 302 -21.16 -26.02 -0.61
CA GLN A 302 -20.50 -27.32 -0.55
C GLN A 302 -19.07 -27.20 -1.12
N HIS A 303 -18.11 -27.84 -0.48
CA HIS A 303 -16.73 -27.78 -0.92
C HIS A 303 -16.57 -28.45 -2.30
N SER A 304 -16.00 -27.71 -3.26
CA SER A 304 -15.92 -28.08 -4.67
C SER A 304 -14.98 -29.27 -4.94
N LEU A 305 -14.10 -29.57 -3.99
CA LEU A 305 -13.10 -30.64 -4.02
C LEU A 305 -13.39 -31.78 -3.02
N ALA A 306 -14.62 -31.83 -2.50
CA ALA A 306 -15.07 -32.92 -1.63
C ALA A 306 -14.82 -34.28 -2.32
N GLY A 307 -14.07 -35.17 -1.63
CA GLY A 307 -13.72 -36.51 -2.12
C GLY A 307 -12.38 -36.66 -2.87
N GLN A 308 -11.59 -35.60 -3.03
CA GLN A 308 -10.24 -35.65 -3.63
C GLN A 308 -9.12 -35.10 -2.72
N SER A 309 -9.44 -34.72 -1.48
CA SER A 309 -8.50 -34.09 -0.56
C SER A 309 -8.32 -34.94 0.70
N ASP A 310 -7.06 -35.22 1.03
CA ASP A 310 -6.65 -35.40 2.42
C ASP A 310 -6.73 -34.00 3.08
N PHE A 311 -7.95 -33.55 3.37
CA PHE A 311 -8.19 -32.32 4.08
C PHE A 311 -7.76 -32.55 5.54
N MET A 312 -6.51 -32.25 5.87
CA MET A 312 -5.99 -32.28 7.24
C MET A 312 -6.55 -31.08 8.02
N GLY A 313 -7.87 -31.06 8.19
CA GLY A 313 -8.53 -30.22 9.17
C GLY A 313 -8.23 -30.77 10.56
N GLY A 314 -7.24 -30.19 11.24
CA GLY A 314 -7.05 -30.35 12.68
C GLY A 314 -6.02 -31.37 13.17
N GLU A 315 -5.42 -32.21 12.31
CA GLU A 315 -4.21 -32.99 12.66
C GLU A 315 -3.19 -32.86 11.51
N MET A 316 -2.11 -32.11 11.75
CA MET A 316 -1.06 -31.86 10.76
C MET A 316 0.01 -32.96 10.83
N LEU A 317 0.05 -33.85 9.84
CA LEU A 317 1.21 -34.69 9.55
C LEU A 317 1.79 -34.33 8.17
N SER A 318 3.13 -34.22 8.12
CA SER A 318 3.91 -33.71 7.00
C SER A 318 4.07 -34.70 5.84
N PRO A 319 4.07 -34.21 4.59
CA PRO A 319 4.83 -34.85 3.51
C PRO A 319 6.06 -34.02 3.10
N SER A 320 7.21 -34.67 3.08
CA SER A 320 8.50 -34.19 2.59
C SER A 320 8.45 -33.77 1.11
N LEU A 321 8.80 -32.51 0.83
CA LEU A 321 8.82 -31.96 -0.52
C LEU A 321 10.13 -32.26 -1.27
N MET A 322 10.05 -33.10 -2.30
CA MET A 322 10.92 -32.99 -3.47
C MET A 322 10.30 -31.96 -4.42
N ARG A 323 10.99 -30.85 -4.72
CA ARG A 323 10.58 -29.88 -5.76
C ARG A 323 11.75 -29.55 -6.67
N GLN A 324 11.51 -29.63 -7.98
CA GLN A 324 12.41 -29.17 -9.02
C GLN A 324 12.38 -27.64 -9.13
N GLU A 325 13.53 -27.04 -9.44
CA GLU A 325 13.68 -25.60 -9.68
C GLU A 325 12.86 -25.17 -10.90
N ILE A 326 11.78 -24.43 -10.66
CA ILE A 326 11.11 -23.63 -11.70
C ILE A 326 11.53 -22.18 -11.50
N ALA A 327 12.01 -21.56 -12.58
CA ALA A 327 12.51 -20.19 -12.59
C ALA A 327 11.47 -19.18 -12.10
N ALA A 328 11.96 -18.20 -11.33
CA ALA A 328 11.19 -17.11 -10.76
C ALA A 328 10.42 -16.33 -11.83
N SER A 329 9.09 -16.40 -11.81
CA SER A 329 8.24 -15.39 -12.44
C SER A 329 7.53 -14.62 -11.33
N PRO A 330 7.41 -13.27 -11.43
CA PRO A 330 6.46 -12.54 -10.59
C PRO A 330 5.04 -13.13 -10.78
N PRO A 331 4.04 -12.80 -9.92
CA PRO A 331 2.65 -13.26 -10.08
C PRO A 331 1.95 -12.69 -11.34
N GLN A 332 2.71 -12.21 -12.33
CA GLN A 332 2.24 -11.63 -13.57
C GLN A 332 2.02 -12.74 -14.61
N GLY A 333 0.79 -13.22 -14.67
CA GLY A 333 0.32 -14.15 -15.69
C GLY A 333 -1.15 -14.50 -15.49
N ASP A 334 -1.78 -15.01 -16.54
CA ASP A 334 -3.08 -15.67 -16.39
C ASP A 334 -2.95 -16.84 -15.40
N ALA A 335 -4.02 -17.11 -14.65
CA ALA A 335 -4.05 -18.25 -13.75
C ALA A 335 -3.67 -19.52 -14.52
N VAL A 336 -2.71 -20.29 -14.01
CA VAL A 336 -2.35 -21.59 -14.58
C VAL A 336 -3.06 -22.64 -13.74
N PRO A 337 -4.21 -23.17 -14.20
CA PRO A 337 -5.02 -24.04 -13.36
C PRO A 337 -4.25 -25.28 -12.96
N LEU A 338 -4.53 -25.79 -11.76
CA LEU A 338 -4.12 -27.14 -11.40
C LEU A 338 -4.77 -28.14 -12.36
N ASP A 339 -4.12 -29.30 -12.55
CA ASP A 339 -4.56 -30.35 -13.50
C ASP A 339 -6.01 -30.83 -13.31
N SER A 340 -6.65 -30.48 -12.19
CA SER A 340 -8.07 -30.77 -11.90
C SER A 340 -9.06 -29.97 -12.77
N GLY A 341 -8.66 -28.82 -13.33
CA GLY A 341 -9.51 -27.94 -14.14
C GLY A 341 -10.76 -27.38 -13.43
N LYS A 342 -10.86 -27.55 -12.10
CA LYS A 342 -12.01 -27.11 -11.28
C LYS A 342 -11.67 -25.82 -10.54
N HIS A 343 -12.61 -24.88 -10.51
CA HIS A 343 -12.53 -23.69 -9.66
C HIS A 343 -12.67 -24.03 -8.18
N MET A 344 -11.98 -23.27 -7.33
CA MET A 344 -11.99 -23.41 -5.87
C MET A 344 -13.38 -23.18 -5.28
N VAL A 345 -14.15 -22.26 -5.89
CA VAL A 345 -15.51 -21.92 -5.47
C VAL A 345 -16.49 -22.28 -6.58
N ARG A 346 -17.61 -22.90 -6.21
CA ARG A 346 -18.76 -23.18 -7.10
C ARG A 346 -19.92 -22.26 -6.76
N PRO A 347 -20.14 -21.18 -7.52
CA PRO A 347 -21.16 -20.17 -7.25
C PRO A 347 -22.56 -20.75 -7.02
N GLU A 348 -22.94 -21.73 -7.82
CA GLU A 348 -24.24 -22.40 -7.78
C GLU A 348 -24.49 -23.19 -6.49
N SER A 349 -23.44 -23.48 -5.72
CA SER A 349 -23.55 -24.18 -4.45
C SER A 349 -23.72 -23.25 -3.25
N LEU A 350 -23.49 -21.94 -3.42
CA LEU A 350 -23.44 -20.98 -2.33
C LEU A 350 -24.85 -20.49 -1.95
N THR A 351 -25.09 -20.32 -0.65
CA THR A 351 -26.33 -19.75 -0.11
C THR A 351 -25.99 -18.72 0.96
N ALA A 352 -26.64 -17.56 0.90
CA ALA A 352 -26.39 -16.49 1.86
C ALA A 352 -26.93 -16.84 3.25
N ILE A 353 -26.11 -16.59 4.26
CA ILE A 353 -26.48 -16.58 5.66
C ILE A 353 -27.09 -15.20 5.97
N PRO A 354 -28.30 -15.12 6.57
CA PRO A 354 -28.88 -13.85 6.97
C PRO A 354 -28.09 -13.25 8.14
N ASN A 355 -27.80 -11.94 8.06
CA ASN A 355 -27.19 -11.22 9.18
C ASN A 355 -28.23 -10.93 10.27
N PRO A 356 -27.82 -10.87 11.54
CA PRO A 356 -28.61 -10.23 12.59
C PRO A 356 -28.85 -8.75 12.31
N ASP A 357 -29.97 -8.25 12.81
CA ASP A 357 -30.34 -6.84 12.78
C ASP A 357 -29.27 -5.97 13.45
N GLY A 358 -28.82 -4.91 12.77
CA GLY A 358 -27.78 -4.00 13.29
C GLY A 358 -26.35 -4.55 13.23
N HIS A 359 -26.15 -5.71 12.60
CA HIS A 359 -24.85 -6.36 12.47
C HIS A 359 -24.51 -6.73 11.02
N PHE A 360 -23.22 -6.98 10.77
CA PHE A 360 -22.81 -7.76 9.60
C PHE A 360 -21.85 -8.87 9.99
N TRP A 361 -21.90 -9.98 9.24
CA TRP A 361 -20.94 -11.08 9.38
C TRP A 361 -19.96 -11.11 8.22
N ALA A 362 -18.67 -11.21 8.51
CA ALA A 362 -17.57 -11.27 7.54
C ALA A 362 -16.47 -12.22 8.02
N ASP A 363 -15.41 -12.38 7.22
CA ASP A 363 -14.22 -13.17 7.58
C ASP A 363 -14.55 -14.58 8.11
N PRO A 364 -15.25 -15.41 7.33
CA PRO A 364 -15.57 -16.76 7.74
C PRO A 364 -14.30 -17.57 8.00
N PHE A 365 -14.34 -18.41 9.03
CA PHE A 365 -13.35 -19.45 9.30
C PHE A 365 -14.07 -20.74 9.69
N LEU A 366 -13.86 -21.80 8.90
CA LEU A 366 -14.44 -23.11 9.15
C LEU A 366 -13.47 -23.98 9.94
N PHE A 367 -13.95 -24.61 11.00
CA PHE A 367 -13.17 -25.50 11.85
C PHE A 367 -13.95 -26.78 12.16
N GLU A 368 -13.31 -27.94 11.97
CA GLU A 368 -13.92 -29.22 12.30
C GLU A 368 -13.41 -29.74 13.64
N ARG A 369 -14.33 -30.19 14.50
CA ARG A 369 -13.99 -30.78 15.79
C ARG A 369 -15.06 -31.77 16.21
N ASN A 370 -14.65 -32.97 16.63
CA ASN A 370 -15.55 -34.03 17.11
C ASN A 370 -16.67 -34.37 16.11
N GLY A 371 -16.35 -34.40 14.81
CA GLY A 371 -17.32 -34.69 13.73
C GLY A 371 -18.34 -33.59 13.46
N LYS A 372 -18.12 -32.37 13.97
CA LYS A 372 -18.95 -31.20 13.74
C LYS A 372 -18.17 -30.10 13.03
N THR A 373 -18.81 -29.40 12.11
CA THR A 373 -18.27 -28.20 11.48
C THR A 373 -18.74 -26.96 12.23
N TRP A 374 -17.81 -26.07 12.55
CA TRP A 374 -18.06 -24.79 13.19
C TRP A 374 -17.64 -23.66 12.26
N LEU A 375 -18.47 -22.63 12.16
CA LEU A 375 -18.18 -21.39 11.45
C LEU A 375 -17.90 -20.30 12.49
N PHE A 376 -16.68 -19.81 12.51
CA PHE A 376 -16.29 -18.58 13.21
C PHE A 376 -16.32 -17.41 12.22
N PHE A 377 -16.60 -16.21 12.69
CA PHE A 377 -16.73 -15.03 11.83
C PHE A 377 -16.53 -13.73 12.61
N GLU A 378 -16.17 -12.65 11.91
CA GLU A 378 -16.33 -11.30 12.44
C GLU A 378 -17.82 -10.99 12.57
N ASP A 379 -18.27 -10.63 13.76
CA ASP A 379 -19.58 -10.07 14.04
C ASP A 379 -19.44 -8.57 14.33
N TYR A 380 -19.67 -7.74 13.31
CA TYR A 380 -19.55 -6.29 13.42
C TYR A 380 -20.86 -5.64 13.85
N ASP A 381 -20.83 -4.95 14.98
CA ASP A 381 -21.94 -4.14 15.49
C ASP A 381 -21.86 -2.71 14.94
N TYR A 382 -22.90 -2.24 14.24
CA TYR A 382 -22.95 -0.88 13.69
C TYR A 382 -23.08 0.22 14.76
N ALA A 383 -23.75 -0.07 15.88
CA ALA A 383 -23.94 0.88 16.96
C ALA A 383 -22.61 1.12 17.70
N GLU A 384 -21.90 0.05 18.03
CA GLU A 384 -20.60 0.09 18.72
C GLU A 384 -19.42 0.36 17.79
N ARG A 385 -19.60 0.16 16.48
CA ARG A 385 -18.57 0.29 15.43
C ARG A 385 -17.35 -0.60 15.69
N ARG A 386 -17.61 -1.83 16.11
CA ARG A 386 -16.60 -2.77 16.59
C ARG A 386 -16.99 -4.18 16.20
N GLY A 387 -16.01 -4.95 15.74
CA GLY A 387 -16.13 -6.38 15.50
C GLY A 387 -15.78 -7.17 16.76
N ALA A 388 -16.58 -8.20 17.05
CA ALA A 388 -16.24 -9.30 17.93
C ALA A 388 -16.12 -10.59 17.10
N ILE A 389 -15.62 -11.68 17.67
CA ILE A 389 -15.64 -12.98 17.00
C ILE A 389 -16.89 -13.75 17.43
N GLY A 390 -17.76 -14.04 16.47
CA GLY A 390 -18.90 -14.93 16.63
C GLY A 390 -18.56 -16.37 16.21
N CYS A 391 -19.38 -17.33 16.64
CA CYS A 391 -19.32 -18.70 16.17
C CYS A 391 -20.71 -19.36 16.09
N VAL A 392 -20.86 -20.33 15.20
CA VAL A 392 -22.09 -21.12 15.01
C VAL A 392 -21.76 -22.53 14.51
N GLU A 393 -22.54 -23.53 14.94
CA GLU A 393 -22.44 -24.89 14.38
C GLU A 393 -23.11 -24.92 12.99
N VAL A 394 -22.42 -25.50 12.01
CA VAL A 394 -22.96 -25.75 10.67
C VAL A 394 -23.38 -27.22 10.59
N HIS A 395 -24.68 -27.46 10.45
CA HIS A 395 -25.22 -28.81 10.29
C HIS A 395 -25.13 -29.28 8.83
N ALA A 396 -25.19 -30.59 8.60
CA ALA A 396 -25.04 -31.21 7.26
C ALA A 396 -25.98 -30.65 6.18
N GLY A 397 -27.16 -30.13 6.56
CA GLY A 397 -28.10 -29.47 5.65
C GLY A 397 -27.72 -28.02 5.29
N ARG A 398 -26.53 -27.53 5.70
CA ARG A 398 -26.12 -26.12 5.68
C ARG A 398 -27.05 -25.20 6.49
N THR A 399 -27.76 -25.78 7.45
CA THR A 399 -28.52 -25.03 8.45
C THR A 399 -27.61 -24.68 9.61
N LEU A 400 -27.89 -23.55 10.25
CA LEU A 400 -27.10 -23.04 11.36
C LEU A 400 -27.77 -23.38 12.69
N GLY A 401 -26.94 -23.73 13.68
CA GLY A 401 -27.34 -23.74 15.08
C GLY A 401 -27.51 -22.33 15.66
N PRO A 402 -27.67 -22.18 16.98
CA PRO A 402 -27.59 -20.88 17.65
C PRO A 402 -26.18 -20.29 17.51
N SER A 403 -26.08 -18.97 17.32
CA SER A 403 -24.82 -18.23 17.32
C SER A 403 -24.41 -17.81 18.72
N PHE A 404 -23.10 -17.74 18.96
CA PHE A 404 -22.50 -17.35 20.24
C PHE A 404 -21.34 -16.38 20.00
N THR A 405 -21.08 -15.48 20.96
CA THR A 405 -19.84 -14.69 20.99
C THR A 405 -18.70 -15.57 21.48
N ALA A 406 -17.71 -15.84 20.61
CA ALA A 406 -16.53 -16.61 20.97
C ALA A 406 -15.43 -15.76 21.62
N LEU A 407 -15.23 -14.52 21.15
CA LEU A 407 -14.21 -13.65 21.69
C LEU A 407 -14.62 -12.18 21.56
N GLU A 408 -14.57 -11.46 22.68
CA GLU A 408 -14.85 -10.03 22.74
C GLU A 408 -13.74 -9.28 23.50
N ARG A 409 -13.36 -8.11 22.99
CA ARG A 409 -12.35 -7.21 23.57
C ARG A 409 -12.78 -5.76 23.43
N PRO A 410 -12.30 -4.80 24.25
CA PRO A 410 -12.67 -3.38 24.13
C PRO A 410 -12.10 -2.68 22.88
N TYR A 411 -11.65 -3.44 21.89
CA TYR A 411 -11.13 -3.03 20.59
C TYR A 411 -11.67 -3.97 19.51
N HIS A 412 -11.57 -3.54 18.25
CA HIS A 412 -12.07 -4.29 17.10
C HIS A 412 -11.27 -5.58 16.89
N LEU A 413 -12.00 -6.68 16.66
CA LEU A 413 -11.49 -7.99 16.28
C LEU A 413 -12.17 -8.43 14.97
N SER A 414 -11.39 -9.00 14.06
CA SER A 414 -11.86 -9.60 12.80
C SER A 414 -10.96 -10.78 12.41
N GLY A 415 -11.18 -11.37 11.24
CA GLY A 415 -10.27 -12.37 10.66
C GLY A 415 -9.96 -13.57 11.55
N PRO A 416 -10.94 -14.23 12.21
CA PRO A 416 -10.66 -15.33 13.13
C PRO A 416 -9.83 -16.41 12.46
N PHE A 417 -8.73 -16.81 13.09
CA PHE A 417 -7.90 -17.92 12.63
C PHE A 417 -7.65 -18.86 13.79
N ILE A 418 -8.03 -20.13 13.64
CA ILE A 418 -7.86 -21.14 14.69
C ILE A 418 -6.74 -22.09 14.31
N LEU A 419 -5.80 -22.29 15.22
CA LEU A 419 -4.64 -23.17 15.09
C LEU A 419 -4.65 -24.22 16.20
N GLN A 420 -4.56 -25.49 15.82
CA GLN A 420 -4.15 -26.55 16.75
C GLN A 420 -2.61 -26.54 16.81
N TRP A 421 -2.04 -26.26 17.99
CA TRP A 421 -0.60 -26.31 18.19
C TRP A 421 -0.29 -27.15 19.43
N LYS A 422 0.47 -28.23 19.23
CA LYS A 422 0.67 -29.26 20.26
C LYS A 422 -0.71 -29.75 20.77
N ASN A 423 -0.96 -29.71 22.06
CA ASN A 423 -2.19 -30.22 22.68
C ASN A 423 -3.27 -29.15 22.87
N ASP A 424 -2.99 -27.89 22.52
CA ASP A 424 -3.88 -26.76 22.78
C ASP A 424 -4.41 -26.17 21.47
N LEU A 425 -5.57 -25.51 21.58
CA LEU A 425 -6.20 -24.78 20.48
C LEU A 425 -6.04 -23.28 20.73
N PHE A 426 -5.65 -22.54 19.69
CA PHE A 426 -5.42 -21.10 19.75
C PHE A 426 -6.24 -20.37 18.70
N MET A 427 -6.81 -19.22 19.05
CA MET A 427 -7.42 -18.26 18.14
C MET A 427 -6.50 -17.06 18.00
N ILE A 428 -6.22 -16.67 16.77
CA ILE A 428 -5.32 -15.57 16.40
C ILE A 428 -6.12 -14.62 15.49
N PRO A 429 -6.97 -13.75 16.06
CA PRO A 429 -7.73 -12.78 15.29
C PRO A 429 -6.83 -11.63 14.81
N GLU A 430 -7.34 -10.80 13.91
CA GLU A 430 -6.73 -9.49 13.62
C GLU A 430 -6.85 -8.57 14.84
N THR A 431 -5.71 -8.04 15.31
CA THR A 431 -5.62 -7.14 16.46
C THR A 431 -4.90 -5.83 16.13
N ALA A 432 -4.98 -5.39 14.87
CA ALA A 432 -4.25 -4.23 14.34
C ALA A 432 -4.51 -2.93 15.12
N ALA A 433 -5.70 -2.79 15.73
CA ALA A 433 -6.05 -1.65 16.59
C ALA A 433 -5.09 -1.49 17.80
N LYS A 434 -4.38 -2.55 18.19
CA LYS A 434 -3.36 -2.56 19.24
C LYS A 434 -1.92 -2.54 18.71
N LEU A 435 -1.72 -2.50 17.40
CA LEU A 435 -0.39 -2.64 16.77
C LEU A 435 0.34 -3.92 17.20
N CYS A 436 -0.39 -5.03 17.25
CA CYS A 436 0.16 -6.33 17.61
C CYS A 436 -0.59 -7.48 16.92
N VAL A 437 -0.03 -8.69 17.03
CA VAL A 437 -0.69 -9.96 16.71
C VAL A 437 -0.85 -10.74 18.01
N GLU A 438 -2.07 -10.95 18.50
CA GLU A 438 -2.33 -11.66 19.76
C GLU A 438 -2.81 -13.09 19.53
N ALA A 439 -2.47 -13.99 20.46
CA ALA A 439 -2.99 -15.35 20.52
C ALA A 439 -3.86 -15.55 21.76
N TYR A 440 -4.96 -16.27 21.59
CA TYR A 440 -5.93 -16.61 22.63
C TYR A 440 -6.07 -18.12 22.72
N ARG A 441 -5.84 -18.70 23.91
CA ARG A 441 -5.96 -20.14 24.12
C ARG A 441 -7.40 -20.53 24.41
N CYS A 442 -7.88 -21.60 23.78
CA CYS A 442 -9.19 -22.17 24.05
C CYS A 442 -9.20 -22.85 25.41
N VAL A 443 -10.14 -22.45 26.28
CA VAL A 443 -10.37 -23.08 27.60
C VAL A 443 -11.58 -24.00 27.56
N SER A 444 -12.60 -23.63 26.80
CA SER A 444 -13.76 -24.46 26.50
C SER A 444 -14.23 -24.13 25.09
N PHE A 445 -14.22 -25.13 24.22
CA PHE A 445 -14.66 -24.97 22.84
C PHE A 445 -16.21 -24.99 22.77
N PRO A 446 -16.86 -24.13 21.98
CA PRO A 446 -16.31 -23.22 20.97
C PRO A 446 -16.07 -21.77 21.43
N ASP A 447 -16.56 -21.38 22.60
CA ASP A 447 -16.87 -19.98 22.92
C ASP A 447 -16.06 -19.38 24.08
N LYS A 448 -15.18 -20.15 24.73
CA LYS A 448 -14.36 -19.65 25.83
C LYS A 448 -12.87 -19.63 25.49
N TRP A 449 -12.34 -18.43 25.30
CA TRP A 449 -10.95 -18.16 24.93
C TRP A 449 -10.30 -17.14 25.87
N GLU A 450 -9.09 -17.43 26.32
CA GLU A 450 -8.33 -16.57 27.24
C GLU A 450 -7.07 -16.04 26.56
N TYR A 451 -6.69 -14.80 26.85
CA TYR A 451 -5.45 -14.22 26.32
C TYR A 451 -4.25 -15.09 26.71
N HIS A 452 -3.47 -15.51 25.71
CA HIS A 452 -2.30 -16.34 25.91
C HIS A 452 -1.01 -15.53 25.83
N GLY A 453 -0.90 -14.65 24.84
CA GLY A 453 0.29 -13.82 24.64
C GLY A 453 0.25 -13.03 23.34
N THR A 454 1.28 -12.21 23.13
CA THR A 454 1.50 -11.45 21.90
C THR A 454 2.59 -12.12 21.07
N LEU A 455 2.29 -12.38 19.80
CA LEU A 455 3.19 -13.01 18.83
C LEU A 455 4.14 -11.99 18.21
N LEU A 456 3.61 -10.82 17.85
CA LEU A 456 4.35 -9.68 17.30
C LEU A 456 3.87 -8.39 17.96
N GLU A 457 4.79 -7.51 18.32
CA GLU A 457 4.54 -6.23 19.00
C GLU A 457 4.98 -5.05 18.13
N GLU A 458 4.43 -3.86 18.40
CA GLU A 458 4.79 -2.59 17.75
C GLU A 458 4.71 -2.62 16.21
N ILE A 459 3.73 -3.38 15.67
CA ILE A 459 3.61 -3.64 14.24
C ILE A 459 2.19 -3.38 13.75
N SER A 460 2.04 -2.69 12.62
CA SER A 460 0.77 -2.59 11.92
C SER A 460 0.56 -3.85 11.09
N ALA A 461 -0.07 -4.86 11.68
CA ALA A 461 -0.27 -6.18 11.12
C ALA A 461 -1.75 -6.51 10.99
N VAL A 462 -2.17 -7.00 9.82
CA VAL A 462 -3.56 -7.38 9.50
C VAL A 462 -3.61 -8.77 8.87
N ASP A 463 -4.75 -9.45 9.05
CA ASP A 463 -5.00 -10.80 8.56
C ASP A 463 -3.90 -11.86 8.83
N PRO A 464 -3.47 -12.05 10.09
CA PRO A 464 -2.49 -13.09 10.41
C PRO A 464 -3.05 -14.50 10.10
N LYS A 465 -2.22 -15.36 9.49
CA LYS A 465 -2.52 -16.76 9.18
C LYS A 465 -1.27 -17.60 9.40
N ILE A 466 -1.36 -18.72 10.12
CA ILE A 466 -0.21 -19.59 10.38
C ILE A 466 -0.35 -20.89 9.61
N HIS A 467 0.71 -21.27 8.90
CA HIS A 467 0.87 -22.61 8.34
C HIS A 467 1.97 -23.35 9.12
N VAL A 468 1.76 -24.62 9.43
CA VAL A 468 2.79 -25.47 10.04
C VAL A 468 3.35 -26.38 8.97
N ASP A 469 4.66 -26.32 8.79
CA ASP A 469 5.40 -27.15 7.85
C ASP A 469 6.65 -27.71 8.53
N ASP A 470 6.84 -29.03 8.48
CA ASP A 470 7.96 -29.75 9.13
C ASP A 470 8.22 -29.32 10.59
N GLY A 471 7.14 -29.19 11.37
CA GLY A 471 7.20 -28.77 12.79
C GLY A 471 7.55 -27.30 13.02
N ARG A 472 7.68 -26.49 11.96
CA ARG A 472 7.91 -25.04 12.02
C ARG A 472 6.63 -24.28 11.73
N LEU A 473 6.41 -23.18 12.45
CA LEU A 473 5.31 -22.25 12.18
C LEU A 473 5.75 -21.17 11.20
N TRP A 474 4.92 -20.91 10.19
CA TRP A 474 5.06 -19.85 9.21
C TRP A 474 3.86 -18.91 9.32
N LEU A 475 4.09 -17.70 9.83
CA LEU A 475 3.09 -16.65 9.92
C LEU A 475 3.10 -15.81 8.65
N PHE A 476 2.00 -15.89 7.89
CA PHE A 476 1.67 -15.02 6.77
C PHE A 476 0.82 -13.87 7.29
N VAL A 477 1.27 -12.64 7.08
CA VAL A 477 0.60 -11.46 7.63
C VAL A 477 0.85 -10.25 6.74
N ASN A 478 -0.16 -9.40 6.54
CA ASN A 478 0.06 -8.15 5.84
C ASN A 478 0.61 -7.11 6.82
N VAL A 479 1.69 -6.43 6.47
CA VAL A 479 2.36 -5.45 7.32
C VAL A 479 2.44 -4.12 6.60
N ALA A 480 2.15 -3.03 7.32
CA ALA A 480 2.24 -1.69 6.77
C ALA A 480 3.20 -0.80 7.56
N GLU A 481 3.93 0.04 6.83
CA GLU A 481 4.56 1.23 7.41
C GLU A 481 3.48 2.17 7.95
N ARG A 482 3.80 2.92 9.00
CA ARG A 482 2.86 3.87 9.58
C ARG A 482 2.46 4.93 8.54
N GLY A 483 1.17 5.01 8.22
CA GLY A 483 0.64 5.92 7.19
C GLY A 483 0.57 5.32 5.78
N ALA A 484 1.12 4.12 5.57
CA ALA A 484 0.92 3.33 4.36
C ALA A 484 -0.40 2.52 4.41
N SER A 485 -0.74 1.91 3.29
CA SER A 485 -1.91 1.03 3.15
C SER A 485 -1.63 -0.36 3.75
N THR A 486 -2.59 -0.92 4.48
CA THR A 486 -2.56 -2.29 5.04
C THR A 486 -3.06 -3.35 4.05
N TRP A 487 -3.00 -3.06 2.74
CA TRP A 487 -3.42 -3.99 1.68
C TRP A 487 -2.24 -4.52 0.88
N ASP A 488 -1.06 -3.95 1.13
CA ASP A 488 -0.07 -3.76 0.09
C ASP A 488 1.08 -4.76 0.16
N GLU A 489 1.41 -5.26 1.35
CA GLU A 489 2.65 -6.00 1.57
C GLU A 489 2.45 -7.24 2.43
N LEU A 490 2.78 -8.41 1.87
CA LEU A 490 2.79 -9.68 2.58
C LEU A 490 4.17 -9.90 3.18
N CYS A 491 4.21 -10.09 4.49
CA CYS A 491 5.40 -10.49 5.23
C CYS A 491 5.23 -11.90 5.79
N LEU A 492 6.34 -12.63 5.84
CA LEU A 492 6.44 -13.92 6.50
C LEU A 492 7.29 -13.80 7.75
N PHE A 493 6.88 -14.49 8.81
CA PHE A 493 7.71 -14.74 9.98
C PHE A 493 7.73 -16.24 10.23
N TYR A 494 8.78 -16.75 10.84
CA TYR A 494 8.84 -18.15 11.24
C TYR A 494 9.31 -18.32 12.68
N ALA A 495 8.83 -19.38 13.33
CA ALA A 495 9.19 -19.74 14.69
C ALA A 495 9.10 -21.26 14.87
N ASP A 496 9.86 -21.79 15.83
CA ASP A 496 9.79 -23.21 16.22
C ASP A 496 8.78 -23.44 17.37
N ASP A 497 8.24 -22.37 17.97
CA ASP A 497 7.13 -22.39 18.92
C ASP A 497 6.18 -21.21 18.70
N LEU A 498 4.89 -21.38 19.04
CA LEU A 498 3.87 -20.36 18.83
C LEU A 498 4.24 -19.03 19.51
N MET A 499 4.82 -19.08 20.70
CA MET A 499 5.23 -17.86 21.42
C MET A 499 6.58 -17.30 20.96
N GLY A 500 7.13 -17.83 19.87
CA GLY A 500 8.34 -17.33 19.24
C GLY A 500 9.62 -17.92 19.84
N PRO A 501 10.77 -17.26 19.60
CA PRO A 501 10.89 -15.97 18.92
C PRO A 501 10.46 -16.06 17.45
N TRP A 502 9.67 -15.09 16.99
CA TRP A 502 9.29 -14.95 15.59
C TRP A 502 10.39 -14.22 14.82
N VAL A 503 10.96 -14.89 13.82
CA VAL A 503 12.03 -14.36 12.98
C VAL A 503 11.44 -13.88 11.66
N PRO A 504 11.66 -12.62 11.23
CA PRO A 504 11.22 -12.16 9.92
C PRO A 504 11.94 -12.92 8.80
N HIS A 505 11.20 -13.32 7.77
CA HIS A 505 11.77 -13.90 6.56
C HIS A 505 12.67 -12.87 5.84
N VAL A 506 13.82 -13.32 5.31
CA VAL A 506 14.84 -12.42 4.73
C VAL A 506 14.34 -11.67 3.50
N GLY A 507 13.44 -12.27 2.72
CA GLY A 507 12.80 -11.67 1.56
C GLY A 507 11.59 -10.79 1.87
N ASN A 508 11.41 -10.33 3.11
CA ASN A 508 10.25 -9.50 3.46
C ASN A 508 10.33 -8.08 2.87
N PRO A 509 9.21 -7.54 2.37
CA PRO A 509 7.96 -8.25 2.11
C PRO A 509 8.09 -9.17 0.88
N VAL A 510 7.57 -10.39 0.98
CA VAL A 510 7.66 -11.38 -0.10
C VAL A 510 6.74 -11.07 -1.27
N VAL A 511 5.69 -10.26 -1.04
CA VAL A 511 4.81 -9.69 -2.07
C VAL A 511 4.58 -8.22 -1.72
N SER A 512 4.77 -7.31 -2.67
CA SER A 512 4.57 -5.86 -2.51
C SER A 512 3.63 -5.35 -3.60
N ASP A 513 2.42 -5.91 -3.63
CA ASP A 513 1.39 -5.64 -4.64
C ASP A 513 -0.01 -5.81 -4.05
N ALA A 514 -0.78 -4.72 -3.99
CA ALA A 514 -2.13 -4.70 -3.44
C ALA A 514 -3.12 -5.66 -4.15
N ARG A 515 -2.77 -6.18 -5.33
CA ARG A 515 -3.58 -7.18 -6.03
C ARG A 515 -3.47 -8.59 -5.45
N TYR A 516 -2.41 -8.88 -4.67
CA TYR A 516 -2.02 -10.25 -4.33
C TYR A 516 -1.55 -10.44 -2.88
N ALA A 517 -1.23 -9.34 -2.17
CA ALA A 517 -0.51 -9.41 -0.90
C ALA A 517 -1.38 -9.85 0.28
N ARG A 518 -2.54 -9.20 0.50
CA ARG A 518 -3.31 -9.36 1.73
C ARG A 518 -3.90 -10.79 1.84
N PRO A 519 -3.69 -11.53 2.95
CA PRO A 519 -4.27 -12.86 3.12
C PRO A 519 -5.80 -12.84 3.10
N ALA A 520 -6.41 -13.92 2.60
CA ALA A 520 -7.87 -14.04 2.47
C ALA A 520 -8.44 -15.32 3.11
N GLY A 521 -7.76 -15.87 4.11
CA GLY A 521 -8.15 -17.13 4.74
C GLY A 521 -6.98 -18.01 5.10
N ALA A 522 -7.27 -19.18 5.69
CA ALA A 522 -6.26 -20.18 5.99
C ALA A 522 -5.63 -20.73 4.71
N LEU A 523 -4.33 -21.07 4.79
CA LEU A 523 -3.70 -21.88 3.75
C LEU A 523 -4.19 -23.33 3.88
N PHE A 524 -4.36 -24.01 2.75
CA PHE A 524 -4.89 -25.38 2.73
C PHE A 524 -4.22 -26.22 1.64
N MET A 525 -4.30 -27.54 1.75
CA MET A 525 -3.69 -28.48 0.81
C MET A 525 -4.70 -28.95 -0.24
N ILE A 526 -4.26 -29.03 -1.49
CA ILE A 526 -4.93 -29.77 -2.56
C ILE A 526 -3.93 -30.79 -3.11
N GLY A 527 -4.10 -32.07 -2.74
CA GLY A 527 -3.01 -33.04 -2.91
C GLY A 527 -1.76 -32.55 -2.20
N ASP A 528 -0.63 -32.51 -2.90
CA ASP A 528 0.65 -32.02 -2.38
C ASP A 528 0.87 -30.50 -2.57
N CYS A 529 -0.12 -29.79 -3.14
CA CYS A 529 -0.03 -28.36 -3.40
C CYS A 529 -0.58 -27.55 -2.23
N LEU A 530 0.28 -26.75 -1.60
CA LEU A 530 -0.13 -25.76 -0.60
C LEU A 530 -0.73 -24.53 -1.29
N ILE A 531 -1.98 -24.21 -0.98
CA ILE A 531 -2.72 -23.09 -1.56
C ILE A 531 -2.86 -21.95 -0.56
N ARG A 532 -2.51 -20.74 -1.00
CA ARG A 532 -2.67 -19.49 -0.27
C ARG A 532 -3.79 -18.65 -0.91
N PRO A 533 -4.93 -18.47 -0.22
CA PRO A 533 -5.90 -17.44 -0.56
C PRO A 533 -5.33 -16.03 -0.33
N SER A 534 -5.62 -15.12 -1.23
CA SER A 534 -5.30 -13.70 -1.08
C SER A 534 -6.41 -12.80 -1.62
N GLN A 535 -6.45 -11.58 -1.13
CA GLN A 535 -7.35 -10.54 -1.60
C GLN A 535 -6.71 -9.82 -2.79
N ASP A 536 -7.52 -9.53 -3.80
CA ASP A 536 -7.26 -8.42 -4.71
C ASP A 536 -7.88 -7.16 -4.11
N CYS A 537 -7.04 -6.26 -3.63
CA CYS A 537 -7.46 -4.95 -3.11
C CYS A 537 -7.24 -3.82 -4.13
N SER A 538 -7.11 -4.11 -5.42
CA SER A 538 -6.94 -3.08 -6.45
C SER A 538 -8.25 -2.34 -6.73
N GLY A 539 -8.17 -1.01 -6.72
CA GLY A 539 -9.29 -0.08 -6.90
C GLY A 539 -10.22 0.01 -5.68
N SER A 540 -10.50 -1.11 -5.00
CA SER A 540 -11.33 -1.16 -3.80
C SER A 540 -10.89 -2.27 -2.84
N TYR A 541 -11.11 -2.05 -1.54
CA TYR A 541 -10.88 -3.07 -0.52
C TYR A 541 -11.71 -4.32 -0.80
N GLY A 542 -11.05 -5.48 -0.84
CA GLY A 542 -11.69 -6.78 -0.94
C GLY A 542 -12.45 -7.01 -2.26
N ARG A 543 -11.88 -6.57 -3.39
CA ARG A 543 -12.53 -6.64 -4.70
C ARG A 543 -12.75 -8.08 -5.16
N ALA A 544 -11.72 -8.92 -5.05
CA ALA A 544 -11.76 -10.30 -5.55
C ALA A 544 -10.86 -11.21 -4.71
N LEU A 545 -10.96 -12.52 -4.93
CA LEU A 545 -10.06 -13.52 -4.33
C LEU A 545 -9.12 -14.09 -5.38
N ASN A 546 -7.86 -14.26 -5.02
CA ASN A 546 -6.90 -15.07 -5.78
C ASN A 546 -6.48 -16.29 -4.97
N PHE A 547 -6.16 -17.38 -5.66
CA PHE A 547 -5.62 -18.60 -5.08
C PHE A 547 -4.25 -18.87 -5.68
N PHE A 548 -3.24 -18.93 -4.81
CA PHE A 548 -1.85 -19.14 -5.20
C PHE A 548 -1.37 -20.51 -4.75
N GLU A 549 -0.75 -21.28 -5.64
CA GLU A 549 0.10 -22.40 -5.23
C GLU A 549 1.40 -21.82 -4.67
N VAL A 550 1.70 -22.12 -3.40
CA VAL A 550 3.01 -21.83 -2.80
C VAL A 550 4.00 -22.84 -3.36
N THR A 551 4.84 -22.40 -4.30
CA THR A 551 5.80 -23.26 -5.02
C THR A 551 7.12 -23.42 -4.27
N GLN A 552 7.46 -22.48 -3.39
CA GLN A 552 8.62 -22.55 -2.50
C GLN A 552 8.36 -21.84 -1.17
N LEU A 553 8.69 -22.50 -0.06
CA LEU A 553 8.63 -21.94 1.29
C LEU A 553 9.81 -22.47 2.10
N ASN A 554 10.79 -21.61 2.37
CA ASN A 554 11.90 -21.89 3.29
C ASN A 554 12.42 -20.57 3.88
N ARG A 555 13.50 -20.61 4.66
CA ARG A 555 14.01 -19.42 5.39
C ARG A 555 14.59 -18.35 4.48
N ASP A 556 15.02 -18.74 3.29
CA ASP A 556 15.75 -17.89 2.36
C ASP A 556 14.89 -17.45 1.17
N LYS A 557 13.84 -18.21 0.84
CA LYS A 557 13.06 -18.02 -0.38
C LYS A 557 11.60 -18.40 -0.21
N TYR A 558 10.75 -17.50 -0.71
CA TYR A 558 9.31 -17.70 -0.89
C TYR A 558 8.95 -17.48 -2.35
N GLN A 559 8.17 -18.39 -2.94
CA GLN A 559 7.61 -18.25 -4.28
C GLN A 559 6.20 -18.81 -4.36
N GLU A 560 5.40 -18.21 -5.22
CA GLU A 560 4.02 -18.62 -5.46
C GLU A 560 3.62 -18.40 -6.92
N ARG A 561 2.56 -19.09 -7.36
CA ARG A 561 2.00 -18.97 -8.71
C ARG A 561 0.48 -18.95 -8.64
N LEU A 562 -0.15 -18.04 -9.39
CA LEU A 562 -1.60 -17.92 -9.46
C LEU A 562 -2.21 -19.16 -10.14
N VAL A 563 -3.15 -19.83 -9.48
CA VAL A 563 -3.81 -21.04 -9.99
C VAL A 563 -5.32 -20.89 -10.17
N ASP A 564 -5.97 -19.99 -9.44
CA ASP A 564 -7.39 -19.69 -9.62
C ASP A 564 -7.74 -18.28 -9.12
N ARG A 565 -8.91 -17.77 -9.53
CA ARG A 565 -9.41 -16.45 -9.14
C ARG A 565 -10.93 -16.44 -9.11
N LEU A 566 -11.51 -15.85 -8.06
CA LEU A 566 -12.94 -15.59 -7.95
C LEU A 566 -13.20 -14.10 -8.11
N GLU A 567 -13.73 -13.74 -9.28
CA GLU A 567 -14.16 -12.37 -9.57
C GLU A 567 -15.57 -12.10 -9.00
N PRO A 568 -15.85 -10.88 -8.51
CA PRO A 568 -17.12 -10.55 -7.86
C PRO A 568 -18.32 -10.66 -8.81
N GLU A 569 -18.13 -10.46 -10.12
CA GLU A 569 -19.17 -10.60 -11.14
C GLU A 569 -19.75 -12.02 -11.19
N VAL A 570 -18.94 -13.02 -10.84
CA VAL A 570 -19.35 -14.44 -10.83
C VAL A 570 -20.43 -14.68 -9.77
N LEU A 571 -20.41 -13.94 -8.67
CA LEU A 571 -21.41 -14.02 -7.60
C LEU A 571 -22.46 -12.89 -7.66
N ALA A 572 -22.35 -11.98 -8.63
CA ALA A 572 -23.15 -10.76 -8.73
C ALA A 572 -23.09 -9.89 -7.44
N VAL A 573 -21.87 -9.66 -6.93
CA VAL A 573 -21.60 -8.86 -5.72
C VAL A 573 -20.61 -7.73 -6.04
N ASP A 574 -20.37 -6.82 -5.09
CA ASP A 574 -19.42 -5.70 -5.26
C ASP A 574 -17.98 -6.06 -4.83
N GLY A 575 -17.80 -7.21 -4.18
CA GLY A 575 -16.52 -7.68 -3.65
C GLY A 575 -16.65 -9.00 -2.89
N VAL A 576 -15.52 -9.69 -2.74
CA VAL A 576 -15.34 -10.93 -1.97
C VAL A 576 -13.91 -10.91 -1.42
N HIS A 577 -13.72 -11.09 -0.11
CA HIS A 577 -12.37 -10.90 0.47
C HIS A 577 -11.89 -11.98 1.41
N SER A 578 -12.76 -12.90 1.82
CA SER A 578 -12.35 -14.01 2.67
C SER A 578 -12.93 -15.33 2.16
N TYR A 579 -12.12 -16.37 2.29
CA TYR A 579 -12.38 -17.74 1.91
C TYR A 579 -12.05 -18.67 3.07
N ALA A 580 -12.96 -19.57 3.37
CA ALA A 580 -12.74 -20.67 4.27
C ALA A 580 -13.25 -21.97 3.66
N ALA A 581 -12.54 -23.04 3.94
CA ALA A 581 -12.92 -24.38 3.53
C ALA A 581 -12.73 -25.35 4.70
N ALA A 582 -13.63 -26.32 4.74
CA ALA A 582 -13.57 -27.54 5.54
C ALA A 582 -13.86 -28.72 4.61
N VAL A 583 -13.94 -29.95 5.15
CA VAL A 583 -14.04 -31.17 4.33
C VAL A 583 -15.23 -31.09 3.36
N ASP A 584 -16.41 -30.75 3.90
CA ASP A 584 -17.67 -30.73 3.15
C ASP A 584 -18.18 -29.32 2.81
N HIS A 585 -17.63 -28.28 3.46
CA HIS A 585 -18.18 -26.93 3.41
C HIS A 585 -17.18 -25.92 2.89
N VAL A 586 -17.68 -24.94 2.16
CA VAL A 586 -16.94 -23.73 1.78
C VAL A 586 -17.73 -22.51 2.22
N ALA A 587 -17.03 -21.49 2.71
CA ALA A 587 -17.61 -20.21 3.04
C ALA A 587 -16.79 -19.11 2.38
N VAL A 588 -17.49 -18.14 1.81
CA VAL A 588 -16.91 -16.87 1.36
C VAL A 588 -17.76 -15.74 1.89
N ASP A 589 -17.20 -14.57 2.16
CA ASP A 589 -18.04 -13.40 2.34
C ASP A 589 -18.32 -12.68 1.03
N ARG A 590 -19.36 -11.85 1.05
CA ARG A 590 -19.71 -10.95 -0.03
C ARG A 590 -19.89 -9.53 0.47
N LYS A 591 -19.37 -8.60 -0.31
CA LYS A 591 -19.59 -7.16 -0.19
C LYS A 591 -20.79 -6.74 -1.04
N GLN A 592 -21.70 -5.98 -0.47
CA GLN A 592 -22.77 -5.32 -1.20
C GLN A 592 -22.88 -3.85 -0.79
N ILE A 593 -23.01 -2.98 -1.77
CA ILE A 593 -23.25 -1.55 -1.57
C ILE A 593 -24.76 -1.32 -1.52
N VAL A 594 -25.30 -1.07 -0.32
CA VAL A 594 -26.75 -0.96 -0.09
C VAL A 594 -27.17 0.46 0.32
N PRO A 595 -28.32 0.99 -0.15
CA PRO A 595 -28.80 2.33 0.23
C PRO A 595 -28.98 2.48 1.74
N SER A 596 -28.64 3.64 2.30
CA SER A 596 -28.70 3.86 3.75
C SER A 596 -30.08 4.24 4.30
N ASP A 597 -31.15 4.20 3.49
CA ASP A 597 -32.53 4.37 3.98
C ASP A 597 -33.05 3.15 4.76
N SER A 598 -32.20 2.12 4.91
CA SER A 598 -32.39 1.00 5.81
C SER A 598 -32.31 1.48 7.28
N PRO A 599 -33.21 1.03 8.19
CA PRO A 599 -33.15 1.35 9.64
C PRO A 599 -31.79 1.06 10.29
N TRP A 600 -30.97 0.24 9.63
CA TRP A 600 -29.70 -0.31 10.08
C TRP A 600 -28.47 0.50 9.63
N ALA A 601 -28.61 1.45 8.72
CA ALA A 601 -27.49 2.14 8.11
C ALA A 601 -27.06 3.37 8.92
N TYR A 602 -26.48 3.16 10.10
CA TYR A 602 -25.92 4.24 10.89
C TYR A 602 -24.45 4.55 10.51
N LYS A 603 -24.30 5.59 9.70
CA LYS A 603 -23.22 6.59 9.75
C LYS A 603 -21.76 6.11 9.63
N ARG A 604 -21.46 5.15 8.74
CA ARG A 604 -20.24 5.27 7.92
C ARG A 604 -20.62 6.09 6.70
N MET A 605 -20.57 7.41 6.89
CA MET A 605 -20.92 8.36 5.85
C MET A 605 -19.82 8.31 4.78
N MET A 606 -19.97 7.44 3.77
CA MET A 606 -19.34 7.66 2.46
C MET A 606 -20.06 8.83 1.79
N THR A 607 -20.11 10.00 2.44
CA THR A 607 -20.07 11.22 1.65
C THR A 607 -18.78 11.09 0.88
N TYR A 608 -18.82 10.92 -0.45
CA TYR A 608 -17.72 11.35 -1.29
C TYR A 608 -17.58 12.84 -1.03
N PRO A 609 -16.70 13.27 -0.12
CA PRO A 609 -16.80 14.61 0.35
C PRO A 609 -16.13 15.50 -0.69
N PHE A 610 -16.80 16.58 -1.07
CA PHE A 610 -16.38 17.41 -2.18
C PHE A 610 -15.27 18.37 -1.73
N PRO A 611 -14.10 18.41 -2.40
CA PRO A 611 -13.28 19.60 -2.34
C PRO A 611 -14.08 20.81 -2.88
N PRO A 612 -13.97 22.01 -2.26
CA PRO A 612 -14.77 23.20 -2.60
C PRO A 612 -14.78 23.58 -4.09
N LEU A 613 -13.71 23.30 -4.84
CA LEU A 613 -13.58 23.50 -6.29
C LEU A 613 -14.73 22.90 -7.11
N LEU A 614 -15.23 21.71 -6.73
CA LEU A 614 -16.30 21.01 -7.47
C LEU A 614 -17.64 21.78 -7.43
N TRP A 615 -17.87 22.59 -6.39
CA TRP A 615 -19.03 23.49 -6.28
C TRP A 615 -18.83 24.80 -7.03
N ARG A 616 -17.59 25.28 -7.10
CA ARG A 616 -17.23 26.52 -7.82
C ARG A 616 -17.19 26.36 -9.33
N THR A 617 -17.21 25.14 -9.89
CA THR A 617 -17.20 24.92 -11.35
C THR A 617 -18.35 25.60 -12.12
N LYS A 618 -19.50 25.89 -11.46
CA LYS A 618 -20.59 26.68 -12.07
C LYS A 618 -20.26 28.18 -12.18
N HIS A 619 -19.37 28.72 -11.35
CA HIS A 619 -19.04 30.14 -11.25
C HIS A 619 -17.64 30.49 -11.75
N LEU A 620 -16.71 29.52 -11.78
CA LEU A 620 -15.37 29.69 -12.34
C LEU A 620 -15.40 29.96 -13.86
N PHE A 621 -16.46 29.52 -14.56
CA PHE A 621 -16.60 29.70 -16.00
C PHE A 621 -18.05 30.01 -16.41
N HIS A 622 -18.60 31.13 -15.94
CA HIS A 622 -19.67 31.80 -16.69
C HIS A 622 -19.12 32.26 -18.05
N PRO A 623 -19.94 32.35 -19.12
CA PRO A 623 -19.44 32.71 -20.45
C PRO A 623 -18.60 33.98 -20.36
N LEU A 624 -17.34 33.85 -20.79
CA LEU A 624 -16.21 34.80 -20.65
C LEU A 624 -16.57 36.27 -20.90
N SER A 625 -17.61 36.54 -21.70
CA SER A 625 -18.03 37.87 -22.13
C SER A 625 -18.61 38.80 -21.05
N LYS A 626 -19.12 38.29 -19.92
CA LYS A 626 -19.70 39.14 -18.85
C LYS A 626 -18.70 39.55 -17.78
N VAL A 627 -17.76 38.66 -17.42
CA VAL A 627 -16.74 38.93 -16.38
C VAL A 627 -15.61 39.80 -16.93
N GLU A 628 -15.20 39.62 -18.18
CA GLU A 628 -14.26 40.54 -18.86
C GLU A 628 -14.77 42.00 -18.84
N LYS A 629 -16.07 42.21 -19.07
CA LYS A 629 -16.68 43.55 -19.03
C LYS A 629 -16.64 44.19 -17.64
N ILE A 630 -16.71 43.40 -16.58
CA ILE A 630 -16.65 43.88 -15.19
C ILE A 630 -15.21 44.20 -14.80
N VAL A 631 -14.26 43.32 -15.12
CA VAL A 631 -12.83 43.51 -14.82
C VAL A 631 -12.25 44.69 -15.61
N VAL A 632 -12.62 44.86 -16.88
CA VAL A 632 -12.23 46.04 -17.68
C VAL A 632 -12.83 47.33 -17.11
N ARG A 633 -14.03 47.28 -16.53
CA ARG A 633 -14.64 48.44 -15.84
C ARG A 633 -13.88 48.78 -14.55
N ILE A 634 -13.55 47.79 -13.72
CA ILE A 634 -12.79 48.00 -12.48
C ILE A 634 -11.38 48.53 -12.79
N ALA A 635 -10.71 47.98 -13.81
CA ALA A 635 -9.39 48.44 -14.25
C ALA A 635 -9.40 49.86 -14.85
N LYS A 636 -10.52 50.30 -15.44
CA LYS A 636 -10.71 51.70 -15.89
C LYS A 636 -10.94 52.65 -14.72
N VAL A 637 -11.75 52.26 -13.74
CA VAL A 637 -12.00 53.06 -12.51
C VAL A 637 -10.70 53.23 -11.72
N PHE A 638 -9.91 52.17 -11.56
CA PHE A 638 -8.63 52.24 -10.86
C PHE A 638 -7.56 53.07 -11.59
N ARG A 639 -7.50 52.99 -12.92
CA ARG A 639 -6.63 53.89 -13.72
C ARG A 639 -7.04 55.36 -13.61
N SER A 640 -8.34 55.64 -13.42
CA SER A 640 -8.83 56.99 -13.15
C SER A 640 -8.40 57.47 -11.76
N ILE A 641 -8.44 56.61 -10.74
CA ILE A 641 -8.04 56.93 -9.37
C ILE A 641 -6.52 57.14 -9.27
N LEU A 642 -5.72 56.32 -9.96
CA LEU A 642 -4.26 56.47 -9.99
C LEU A 642 -3.81 57.74 -10.73
N ARG A 643 -4.56 58.21 -11.73
CA ARG A 643 -4.31 59.49 -12.41
C ARG A 643 -4.73 60.71 -11.60
N SER A 644 -5.64 60.56 -10.62
CA SER A 644 -6.01 61.65 -9.71
C SER A 644 -5.12 61.74 -8.47
N LEU A 645 -4.24 60.76 -8.27
CA LEU A 645 -3.27 60.69 -7.17
C LEU A 645 -1.83 60.99 -7.62
N SER A 646 -1.64 61.29 -8.91
CA SER A 646 -0.44 61.85 -9.53
C SER A 646 -0.71 63.29 -9.94
#